data_AF-D4KWT4-F1
#
_entry.id   AF-D4KWT4-F1
#
_cell.length_a   1.000
_cell.length_b   1.000
_cell.length_c   1.000
_cell.angle_alpha   90.00
_cell.angle_beta   90.00
_cell.angle_gamma   90.00
#
_symmetry.space_group_name_H-M   'P 1'
#
loop_
_entity.id
_entity.type
_entity.pdbx_description
1 polymer ?
#
loop_
_entity_poly.entity_id
_entity_poly.type
_entity_poly.pdbx_seq_one_letter_code
_entity_poly.pdbx_strand_id
1 'polypeptide(L)'
;MEKSRTEYSTMNTVVAMISRIAAILMGFVTRVVFTHTLSESYVGINGLFTDILNVLSLTELGVETAISYALYRPIAQGDIRKQQILMRMFRTFYRITAGCVVVLGLSIIPFFDVLMKNRPDVDHLMLIYFLYLANSVVSYLLVYKRTLIEVHQLNYIVLLYQTAFLILQDICQIVILFTTHNFIFFLSIYIVCTLLSNICISRKADRMYPYLKEKTKEQLPEDERKDIFRNIKAMLMHKLGNVVVNNTDNLLISSFVGVISVGIYSNYFLLIGSVRQVLDQIFQGITASVGNLGATEDEGRVKSIFETAFFIGNWLYGAAAICLYELLNPFVELAFGKQYLFDMPVVLILCINFYINGTRKAVLTFRDSLGLFWFDRYKALVEAVLNLAISLILVWKFGTFGVFAGTFLSTMLTSVWVEPYVLYRHRLHAKVAPFFVRYVIYTAVTGVIWYGTDRLCLFADGGRVIVFLKRFFICAVVPSLVMLLCFCHTKEFGIVKRKALAIWKKRWTDGRKNKEKELILCSLLDAALHAEPHVENQAALKQKWERLKQQETEWESILSIADRHRVLPLLYDVLENILPEDGADWKRVQERSTQTVWQSYRLLFMSRYVTGLLKDAGIDTILLKGSGVAGLYPVPELRKSGDVDLLVENGKMAQEAGRCLQVHGFVAESGHQENHHLTYMSPEGIRLELHSALVEPFDSTEVNTFLEKCQKDFFENRVTENVMGVDFFLASPSYQAFYLLLHMLQHFLRSGFGLKLLCDWVVFWEHGCTAEEEAKFLTLVRECGILNFTCVVTVFCVRYLGLSENKVQFLEKAGEAGAMKEEAYLEEFFTEIMEAEEFGEADSKRMVAMRGTGWIDYIREFHHQMHLSHPKAGQYKILYPILWVRTFFGFVYRNRKLRGISSIAILKNAKKRSRLVTKMKLFQKNKYEE
;
A
#
# COMPACT_ATOMS: atom_id res chain seq x y z
N MET A 1 -9.22 -14.98 -9.49
CA MET A 1 -8.20 -14.36 -10.37
C MET A 1 -6.83 -14.48 -9.73
N GLU A 2 -5.88 -15.13 -10.41
CA GLU A 2 -4.47 -15.09 -10.03
C GLU A 2 -3.91 -13.68 -10.27
N LYS A 3 -3.14 -13.17 -9.31
CA LYS A 3 -2.55 -11.82 -9.40
C LYS A 3 -1.47 -11.78 -10.48
N SER A 4 -1.38 -10.67 -11.20
CA SER A 4 -0.32 -10.47 -12.21
C SER A 4 1.07 -10.40 -11.55
N ARG A 5 2.13 -10.74 -12.31
CA ARG A 5 3.54 -10.61 -11.84
C ARG A 5 3.87 -9.19 -11.40
N THR A 6 3.26 -8.20 -12.05
CA THR A 6 3.38 -6.77 -11.73
C THR A 6 2.79 -6.45 -10.36
N GLU A 7 1.62 -7.03 -10.02
CA GLU A 7 1.02 -6.87 -8.69
C GLU A 7 1.87 -7.50 -7.58
N TYR A 8 2.44 -8.69 -7.82
CA TYR A 8 3.36 -9.33 -6.87
C TYR A 8 4.63 -8.50 -6.66
N SER A 9 5.19 -7.93 -7.72
CA SER A 9 6.36 -7.05 -7.66
C SER A 9 6.09 -5.77 -6.84
N THR A 10 4.95 -5.12 -7.07
CA THR A 10 4.53 -3.94 -6.30
C THR A 10 4.33 -4.29 -4.82
N MET A 11 3.66 -5.42 -4.53
CA MET A 11 3.45 -5.89 -3.16
C MET A 11 4.78 -6.22 -2.45
N ASN A 12 5.73 -6.86 -3.14
CA ASN A 12 7.07 -7.11 -2.63
C ASN A 12 7.77 -5.82 -2.25
N THR A 13 7.73 -4.81 -3.12
CA THR A 13 8.37 -3.51 -2.90
C THR A 13 7.79 -2.79 -1.70
N VAL A 14 6.46 -2.73 -1.59
CA VAL A 14 5.77 -2.05 -0.48
C VAL A 14 6.03 -2.76 0.84
N VAL A 15 5.90 -4.09 0.87
CA VAL A 15 6.16 -4.87 2.09
C VAL A 15 7.62 -4.76 2.50
N ALA A 16 8.57 -4.79 1.56
CA ALA A 16 9.99 -4.59 1.84
C ALA A 16 10.26 -3.23 2.48
N MET A 17 9.66 -2.15 1.96
CA MET A 17 9.85 -0.81 2.52
C MET A 17 9.34 -0.72 3.96
N ILE A 18 8.14 -1.24 4.25
CA ILE A 18 7.56 -1.23 5.60
C ILE A 18 8.37 -2.10 6.56
N SER A 19 8.76 -3.29 6.10
CA SER A 19 9.56 -4.23 6.87
C SER A 19 10.89 -3.60 7.28
N ARG A 20 11.53 -2.86 6.35
CA ARG A 20 12.77 -2.10 6.63
C ARG A 20 12.55 -0.99 7.66
N ILE A 21 11.51 -0.18 7.50
CA ILE A 21 11.20 0.89 8.47
C ILE A 21 10.94 0.30 9.86
N ALA A 22 10.14 -0.77 9.94
CA ALA A 22 9.85 -1.46 11.19
C ALA A 22 11.12 -2.03 11.83
N ALA A 23 11.98 -2.69 11.05
CA ALA A 23 13.24 -3.24 11.54
C ALA A 23 14.21 -2.15 12.03
N ILE A 24 14.32 -1.01 11.34
CA ILE A 24 15.14 0.13 11.79
C ILE A 24 14.64 0.67 13.12
N LEU A 25 13.33 0.90 13.25
CA LEU A 25 12.75 1.45 14.48
C LEU A 25 12.90 0.48 15.66
N MET A 26 12.54 -0.80 15.47
CA MET A 26 12.65 -1.80 16.52
C MET A 26 14.10 -2.09 16.91
N GLY A 27 15.01 -2.17 15.92
CA GLY A 27 16.44 -2.32 16.16
C GLY A 27 17.02 -1.13 16.92
N PHE A 28 16.59 0.09 16.61
CA PHE A 28 17.01 1.29 17.36
C PHE A 28 16.50 1.29 18.80
N VAL A 29 15.21 1.04 19.02
CA VAL A 29 14.63 0.99 20.38
C VAL A 29 15.29 -0.09 21.22
N THR A 30 15.44 -1.30 20.67
CA THR A 30 16.12 -2.41 21.36
C THR A 30 17.56 -2.04 21.68
N ARG A 31 18.26 -1.35 20.78
CA ARG A 31 19.63 -0.87 21.03
C ARG A 31 19.70 0.14 22.16
N VAL A 32 18.78 1.11 22.22
CA VAL A 32 18.70 2.09 23.31
C VAL A 32 18.47 1.40 24.65
N VAL A 33 17.52 0.47 24.72
CA VAL A 33 17.28 -0.30 25.95
C VAL A 33 18.51 -1.12 26.34
N PHE A 34 19.15 -1.77 25.37
CA PHE A 34 20.37 -2.56 25.58
C PHE A 34 21.50 -1.73 26.19
N THR A 35 21.77 -0.52 25.66
CA THR A 35 22.86 0.34 26.14
C THR A 35 22.61 0.97 27.51
N HIS A 36 21.34 1.17 27.90
CA HIS A 36 20.98 1.71 29.22
C HIS A 36 20.88 0.64 30.31
N THR A 37 20.77 -0.63 29.93
CA THR A 37 20.62 -1.76 30.88
C THR A 37 21.91 -2.56 31.06
N LEU A 38 22.76 -2.65 30.04
CA LEU A 38 24.01 -3.41 30.05
C LEU A 38 25.22 -2.49 29.88
N SER A 39 26.38 -2.91 30.40
CA SER A 39 27.62 -2.13 30.31
C SER A 39 28.15 -2.05 28.88
N GLU A 40 29.00 -1.04 28.63
CA GLU A 40 29.65 -0.81 27.33
C GLU A 40 30.44 -2.02 26.82
N SER A 41 31.00 -2.82 27.72
CA SER A 41 31.70 -4.07 27.39
C SER A 41 30.78 -5.06 26.66
N TYR A 42 29.54 -5.24 27.14
CA TYR A 42 28.56 -6.12 26.49
C TYR A 42 28.17 -5.60 25.11
N VAL A 43 28.03 -4.28 24.97
CA VAL A 43 27.73 -3.60 23.70
C VAL A 43 28.83 -3.84 22.67
N GLY A 44 30.09 -3.72 23.10
CA GLY A 44 31.26 -3.98 22.26
C GLY A 44 31.39 -5.43 21.84
N ILE A 45 31.18 -6.39 22.77
CA ILE A 45 31.18 -7.82 22.46
C ILE A 45 30.07 -8.17 21.47
N ASN A 46 28.88 -7.61 21.65
CA ASN A 46 27.75 -7.79 20.74
C ASN A 46 28.12 -7.36 19.31
N GLY A 47 28.80 -6.22 19.16
CA GLY A 47 29.33 -5.76 17.87
C GLY A 47 30.38 -6.73 17.30
N LEU A 48 31.44 -6.98 18.06
CA LEU A 48 32.57 -7.83 17.64
C LEU A 48 32.13 -9.23 17.20
N PHE A 49 31.31 -9.92 18.00
CA PHE A 49 30.85 -11.27 17.66
C PHE A 49 29.93 -11.28 16.44
N THR A 50 29.08 -10.27 16.28
CA THR A 50 28.28 -10.12 15.07
C THR A 50 29.17 -9.98 13.83
N ASP A 51 30.24 -9.18 13.89
CA ASP A 51 31.14 -8.96 12.76
C ASP A 51 32.00 -10.18 12.44
N ILE A 52 32.52 -10.87 13.47
CA ILE A 52 33.24 -12.14 13.30
C ILE A 52 32.35 -13.14 12.53
N LEU A 53 31.10 -13.28 12.93
CA LEU A 53 30.17 -14.20 12.26
C LEU A 53 29.74 -13.71 10.87
N ASN A 54 29.63 -12.39 10.65
CA ASN A 54 29.38 -11.83 9.33
C ASN A 54 30.53 -12.13 8.36
N VAL A 55 31.79 -12.16 8.84
CA VAL A 55 32.92 -12.62 8.02
C VAL A 55 32.77 -14.11 7.69
N LEU A 56 32.32 -14.95 8.63
CA LEU A 56 32.06 -16.37 8.36
C LEU A 56 30.91 -16.62 7.37
N SER A 57 30.01 -15.66 7.19
CA SER A 57 28.94 -15.74 6.18
C SER A 57 29.47 -15.80 4.73
N LEU A 58 30.76 -15.52 4.51
CA LEU A 58 31.48 -15.77 3.24
C LEU A 58 31.26 -17.19 2.70
N THR A 59 31.08 -18.15 3.59
CA THR A 59 30.85 -19.56 3.25
C THR A 59 29.55 -19.82 2.47
N GLU A 60 28.59 -18.89 2.48
CA GLU A 60 27.32 -18.98 1.73
C GLU A 60 27.29 -18.07 0.48
N LEU A 61 28.18 -17.09 0.42
CA LEU A 61 27.99 -15.88 -0.38
C LEU A 61 28.12 -16.14 -1.90
N GLY A 62 27.00 -16.01 -2.62
CA GLY A 62 26.93 -16.19 -4.09
C GLY A 62 26.14 -17.43 -4.51
N VAL A 63 25.84 -18.32 -3.56
CA VAL A 63 25.12 -19.57 -3.83
C VAL A 63 23.63 -19.34 -3.94
N GLU A 64 23.05 -18.52 -3.06
CA GLU A 64 21.64 -18.12 -3.14
C GLU A 64 21.29 -17.51 -4.50
N THR A 65 22.15 -16.62 -5.01
CA THR A 65 21.96 -15.97 -6.32
C THR A 65 22.14 -16.93 -7.49
N ALA A 66 23.18 -17.77 -7.47
CA ALA A 66 23.43 -18.73 -8.55
C ALA A 66 22.33 -19.81 -8.63
N ILE A 67 21.84 -20.26 -7.48
CA ILE A 67 20.77 -21.28 -7.43
C ILE A 67 19.41 -20.66 -7.73
N SER A 68 19.13 -19.43 -7.27
CA SER A 68 17.93 -18.69 -7.71
C SER A 68 17.89 -18.56 -9.23
N TYR A 69 19.04 -18.24 -9.85
CA TYR A 69 19.15 -18.18 -11.30
C TYR A 69 18.87 -19.54 -11.96
N ALA A 70 19.47 -20.61 -11.44
CA ALA A 70 19.25 -21.98 -11.92
C ALA A 70 17.79 -22.43 -11.77
N LEU A 71 17.05 -21.91 -10.78
CA LEU A 71 15.64 -22.24 -10.53
C LEU A 71 14.66 -21.49 -11.44
N TYR A 72 14.99 -20.29 -11.96
CA TYR A 72 14.05 -19.52 -12.79
C TYR A 72 13.56 -20.29 -14.03
N ARG A 73 14.47 -20.96 -14.75
CA ARG A 73 14.13 -21.70 -15.98
C ARG A 73 13.24 -22.93 -15.70
N PRO A 74 13.59 -23.84 -14.77
CA PRO A 74 12.72 -24.94 -14.36
C PRO A 74 11.34 -24.50 -13.84
N ILE A 75 11.26 -23.36 -13.16
CA ILE A 75 9.99 -22.81 -12.68
C ILE A 75 9.13 -22.30 -13.84
N ALA A 76 9.72 -21.55 -14.77
CA ALA A 76 8.99 -21.06 -15.95
C ALA A 76 8.49 -22.20 -16.85
N GLN A 77 9.21 -23.33 -16.88
CA GLN A 77 8.86 -24.50 -17.66
C GLN A 77 7.95 -25.49 -16.91
N GLY A 78 7.66 -25.26 -15.62
CA GLY A 78 6.89 -26.19 -14.80
C GLY A 78 7.59 -27.53 -14.53
N ASP A 79 8.92 -27.60 -14.68
CA ASP A 79 9.71 -28.82 -14.48
C ASP A 79 9.94 -29.08 -12.99
N ILE A 80 8.95 -29.70 -12.35
CA ILE A 80 8.96 -30.03 -10.92
C ILE A 80 10.13 -30.94 -10.57
N ARG A 81 10.51 -31.87 -11.45
CA ARG A 81 11.59 -32.84 -11.21
C ARG A 81 12.94 -32.13 -11.13
N LYS A 82 13.23 -31.23 -12.07
CA LYS A 82 14.46 -30.42 -12.04
C LYS A 82 14.48 -29.45 -10.86
N GLN A 83 13.34 -28.89 -10.49
CA GLN A 83 13.22 -28.10 -9.25
C GLN A 83 13.59 -28.93 -8.01
N GLN A 84 13.08 -30.16 -7.86
CA GLN A 84 13.42 -31.04 -6.74
C GLN A 84 14.93 -31.37 -6.68
N ILE A 85 15.56 -31.67 -7.82
CA ILE A 85 17.00 -31.98 -7.90
C ILE A 85 17.83 -30.76 -7.46
N LEU A 86 17.51 -29.56 -7.97
CA LEU A 86 18.18 -28.32 -7.59
C LEU A 86 17.99 -28.02 -6.08
N MET A 87 16.78 -28.19 -5.55
CA MET A 87 16.49 -27.96 -4.13
C MET A 87 17.21 -28.95 -3.20
N ARG A 88 17.46 -30.19 -3.66
CA ARG A 88 18.29 -31.18 -2.93
C ARG A 88 19.76 -30.79 -2.92
N MET A 89 20.29 -30.37 -4.07
CA MET A 89 21.65 -29.83 -4.16
C MET A 89 21.81 -28.63 -3.21
N PHE A 90 20.82 -27.73 -3.20
CA PHE A 90 20.84 -26.54 -2.37
C PHE A 90 20.81 -26.85 -0.87
N ARG A 91 19.95 -27.80 -0.46
CA ARG A 91 19.92 -28.31 0.93
C ARG A 91 21.28 -28.88 1.37
N THR A 92 21.92 -29.63 0.48
CA THR A 92 23.24 -30.24 0.77
C THR A 92 24.29 -29.15 0.94
N PHE A 93 24.28 -28.16 0.06
CA PHE A 93 25.17 -27.01 0.15
C PHE A 93 25.03 -26.29 1.49
N TYR A 94 23.83 -25.89 1.91
CA TYR A 94 23.63 -25.19 3.19
C TYR A 94 24.02 -26.01 4.43
N ARG A 95 23.92 -27.34 4.38
CA ARG A 95 24.41 -28.20 5.46
C ARG A 95 25.94 -28.22 5.52
N ILE A 96 26.59 -28.24 4.36
CA ILE A 96 28.05 -28.11 4.27
C ILE A 96 28.47 -26.73 4.78
N THR A 97 27.80 -25.66 4.35
CA THR A 97 28.02 -24.29 4.84
C THR A 97 27.88 -24.21 6.35
N ALA A 98 26.80 -24.75 6.92
CA ALA A 98 26.61 -24.79 8.38
C ALA A 98 27.76 -25.52 9.09
N GLY A 99 28.23 -26.67 8.55
CA GLY A 99 29.40 -27.38 9.06
C GLY A 99 30.69 -26.56 8.97
N CYS A 100 30.92 -25.89 7.84
CA CYS A 100 32.07 -24.98 7.67
C CYS A 100 32.03 -23.82 8.67
N VAL A 101 30.87 -23.22 8.91
CA VAL A 101 30.70 -22.14 9.89
C VAL A 101 30.99 -22.63 11.30
N VAL A 102 30.57 -23.84 11.67
CA VAL A 102 30.96 -24.45 12.97
C VAL A 102 32.47 -24.59 13.06
N VAL A 103 33.10 -25.23 12.08
CA VAL A 103 34.56 -25.50 12.11
C VAL A 103 35.36 -24.20 12.15
N LEU A 104 35.03 -23.25 11.26
CA LEU A 104 35.71 -21.96 11.21
C LEU A 104 35.42 -21.13 12.47
N GLY A 105 34.19 -21.10 12.98
CA GLY A 105 33.85 -20.41 14.22
C GLY A 105 34.64 -20.95 15.42
N LEU A 106 34.69 -22.27 15.59
CA LEU A 106 35.50 -22.88 16.64
C LEU A 106 37.00 -22.58 16.49
N SER A 107 37.49 -22.48 15.25
CA SER A 107 38.90 -22.14 14.98
C SER A 107 39.30 -20.71 15.34
N ILE A 108 38.34 -19.80 15.58
CA ILE A 108 38.62 -18.41 15.98
C ILE A 108 38.91 -18.30 17.48
N ILE A 109 38.43 -19.24 18.30
CA ILE A 109 38.59 -19.22 19.76
C ILE A 109 40.05 -18.99 20.21
N PRO A 110 41.07 -19.67 19.64
CA PRO A 110 42.47 -19.46 20.02
C PRO A 110 42.99 -18.04 19.74
N PHE A 111 42.32 -17.27 18.88
CA PHE A 111 42.72 -15.92 18.50
C PHE A 111 41.98 -14.83 19.30
N PHE A 112 41.16 -15.19 20.29
CA PHE A 112 40.40 -14.21 21.08
C PHE A 112 41.28 -13.18 21.78
N ASP A 113 42.44 -13.60 22.31
CA ASP A 113 43.37 -12.68 22.98
C ASP A 113 44.00 -11.66 22.01
N VAL A 114 44.09 -12.01 20.72
CA VAL A 114 44.54 -11.08 19.66
C VAL A 114 43.39 -10.17 19.21
N LEU A 115 42.18 -10.73 19.08
CA LEU A 115 41.00 -10.01 18.59
C LEU A 115 40.39 -9.06 19.63
N MET A 116 40.61 -9.30 20.92
CA MET A 116 40.08 -8.50 22.02
C MET A 116 41.23 -7.91 22.84
N LYS A 117 41.68 -6.72 22.45
CA LYS A 117 42.64 -5.98 23.27
C LYS A 117 42.01 -5.63 24.62
N ASN A 118 42.74 -5.94 25.70
CA ASN A 118 42.28 -5.78 27.08
C ASN A 118 40.94 -6.48 27.28
N ARG A 119 40.96 -7.82 27.28
CA ARG A 119 39.77 -8.67 27.37
C ARG A 119 38.76 -8.09 28.38
N PRO A 120 37.56 -7.72 27.92
CA PRO A 120 36.60 -7.05 28.79
C PRO A 120 36.12 -8.02 29.88
N ASP A 121 35.87 -7.47 31.07
CA ASP A 121 35.29 -8.20 32.18
C ASP A 121 33.80 -8.45 31.91
N VAL A 122 33.52 -9.58 31.26
CA VAL A 122 32.17 -10.02 30.90
C VAL A 122 31.96 -11.46 31.29
N ASP A 123 30.90 -11.65 32.09
CA ASP A 123 30.49 -12.95 32.58
C ASP A 123 30.19 -13.91 31.43
N HIS A 124 30.74 -15.11 31.54
CA HIS A 124 30.48 -16.21 30.61
C HIS A 124 30.72 -15.87 29.12
N LEU A 125 31.74 -15.06 28.81
CA LEU A 125 32.11 -14.66 27.44
C LEU A 125 32.11 -15.82 26.41
N MET A 126 32.65 -16.98 26.80
CA MET A 126 32.68 -18.16 25.92
C MET A 126 31.28 -18.70 25.61
N LEU A 127 30.38 -18.72 26.60
CA LEU A 127 29.00 -19.13 26.40
C LEU A 127 28.27 -18.15 25.47
N ILE A 128 28.47 -16.85 25.65
CA ILE A 128 27.95 -15.80 24.77
C ILE A 128 28.41 -16.05 23.32
N TYR A 129 29.69 -16.34 23.12
CA TYR A 129 30.21 -16.67 21.80
C TYR A 129 29.56 -17.91 21.19
N PHE A 130 29.41 -18.99 21.97
CA PHE A 130 28.74 -20.21 21.50
C PHE A 130 27.28 -19.97 21.14
N LEU A 131 26.55 -19.11 21.86
CA LEU A 131 25.17 -18.73 21.51
C LEU A 131 25.12 -17.98 20.19
N TYR A 132 26.05 -17.05 19.97
CA TYR A 132 26.21 -16.36 18.69
C TYR A 132 26.50 -17.33 17.54
N LEU A 133 27.46 -18.23 17.72
CA LEU A 133 27.82 -19.24 16.73
C LEU A 133 26.63 -20.18 16.45
N ALA A 134 25.92 -20.61 17.49
CA ALA A 134 24.72 -21.44 17.36
C ALA A 134 23.63 -20.73 16.56
N ASN A 135 23.39 -19.43 16.80
CA ASN A 135 22.44 -18.65 16.02
C ASN A 135 22.82 -18.61 14.54
N SER A 136 24.10 -18.33 14.24
CA SER A 136 24.62 -18.32 12.87
C SER A 136 24.39 -19.67 12.18
N VAL A 137 24.71 -20.78 12.84
CA VAL A 137 24.51 -22.14 12.29
C VAL A 137 23.03 -22.44 12.03
N VAL A 138 22.15 -22.15 12.99
CA VAL A 138 20.70 -22.36 12.85
C VAL A 138 20.12 -21.53 11.70
N SER A 139 20.69 -20.36 11.42
CA SER A 139 20.25 -19.51 10.32
C SER A 139 20.39 -20.17 8.95
N TYR A 140 21.35 -21.08 8.73
CA TYR A 140 21.60 -21.72 7.43
C TYR A 140 20.72 -22.96 7.15
N LEU A 141 20.39 -23.75 8.18
CA LEU A 141 19.89 -25.12 8.02
C LEU A 141 18.55 -25.25 7.25
N LEU A 142 17.71 -24.20 7.27
CA LEU A 142 16.36 -24.20 6.71
C LEU A 142 16.13 -23.16 5.60
N VAL A 143 17.14 -22.37 5.24
CA VAL A 143 17.00 -21.26 4.27
C VAL A 143 16.68 -21.73 2.86
N TYR A 144 17.20 -22.89 2.43
CA TYR A 144 17.00 -23.38 1.06
C TYR A 144 15.53 -23.42 0.60
N LYS A 145 14.56 -23.70 1.49
CA LYS A 145 13.13 -23.71 1.13
C LYS A 145 12.55 -22.31 0.93
N ARG A 146 13.07 -21.31 1.64
CA ARG A 146 12.67 -19.91 1.54
C ARG A 146 12.92 -19.40 0.13
N THR A 147 14.09 -19.72 -0.44
CA THR A 147 14.48 -19.27 -1.77
C THR A 147 13.49 -19.67 -2.86
N LEU A 148 12.82 -20.82 -2.74
CA LEU A 148 11.79 -21.20 -3.72
C LEU A 148 10.60 -20.22 -3.71
N ILE A 149 10.18 -19.73 -2.54
CA ILE A 149 9.14 -18.69 -2.44
C ILE A 149 9.61 -17.39 -3.10
N GLU A 150 10.88 -17.02 -2.92
CA GLU A 150 11.48 -15.81 -3.46
C GLU A 150 11.56 -15.85 -5.00
N VAL A 151 12.02 -16.97 -5.57
CA VAL A 151 12.13 -17.16 -7.02
C VAL A 151 10.76 -17.14 -7.71
N HIS A 152 9.70 -17.57 -7.02
CA HIS A 152 8.31 -17.42 -7.45
C HIS A 152 7.74 -15.98 -7.30
N GLN A 153 8.58 -14.98 -6.99
CA GLN A 153 8.19 -13.58 -6.78
C GLN A 153 7.21 -13.37 -5.60
N LEU A 154 7.18 -14.29 -4.64
CA LEU A 154 6.31 -14.21 -3.45
C LEU A 154 7.09 -13.79 -2.19
N ASN A 155 8.19 -13.04 -2.36
CA ASN A 155 9.09 -12.62 -1.29
C ASN A 155 8.38 -11.83 -0.17
N TYR A 156 7.28 -11.12 -0.47
CA TYR A 156 6.47 -10.44 0.55
C TYR A 156 6.02 -11.39 1.67
N ILE A 157 5.78 -12.68 1.38
CA ILE A 157 5.41 -13.68 2.40
C ILE A 157 6.58 -13.87 3.36
N VAL A 158 7.78 -14.07 2.81
CA VAL A 158 9.01 -14.25 3.58
C VAL A 158 9.27 -13.02 4.46
N LEU A 159 9.20 -11.82 3.88
CA LEU A 159 9.41 -10.56 4.58
C LEU A 159 8.42 -10.35 5.73
N LEU A 160 7.14 -10.72 5.55
CA LEU A 160 6.14 -10.63 6.62
C LEU A 160 6.47 -11.54 7.81
N TYR A 161 6.87 -12.79 7.55
CA TYR A 161 7.27 -13.70 8.63
C TYR A 161 8.52 -13.19 9.35
N GLN A 162 9.57 -12.83 8.61
CA GLN A 162 10.82 -12.32 9.19
C GLN A 162 10.58 -11.06 10.03
N THR A 163 9.80 -10.11 9.52
CA THR A 163 9.47 -8.87 10.24
C THR A 163 8.63 -9.14 11.48
N ALA A 164 7.63 -10.02 11.40
CA ALA A 164 6.81 -10.37 12.56
C ALA A 164 7.64 -11.03 13.67
N PHE A 165 8.53 -11.95 13.32
CA PHE A 165 9.42 -12.58 14.28
C PHE A 165 10.51 -11.64 14.81
N LEU A 166 10.99 -10.70 14.01
CA LEU A 166 11.91 -9.64 14.47
C LEU A 166 11.22 -8.73 15.50
N ILE A 167 10.01 -8.26 15.21
CA ILE A 167 9.24 -7.44 16.17
C ILE A 167 8.98 -8.22 17.46
N LEU A 168 8.58 -9.50 17.34
CA LEU A 168 8.36 -10.37 18.50
C LEU A 168 9.64 -10.54 19.33
N GLN A 169 10.76 -10.82 18.66
CA GLN A 169 12.07 -10.96 19.29
C GLN A 169 12.44 -9.70 20.06
N ASP A 170 12.36 -8.54 19.42
CA ASP A 170 12.76 -7.26 19.99
C ASP A 170 11.89 -6.91 21.20
N ILE A 171 10.57 -7.14 21.13
CA ILE A 171 9.67 -6.98 22.29
C ILE A 171 10.08 -7.89 23.45
N CYS A 172 10.30 -9.19 23.18
CA CYS A 172 10.73 -10.13 24.20
C CYS A 172 12.09 -9.76 24.81
N GLN A 173 13.03 -9.32 23.99
CA GLN A 173 14.35 -8.87 24.40
C GLN A 173 14.26 -7.64 25.30
N ILE A 174 13.46 -6.64 24.93
CA ILE A 174 13.22 -5.45 25.75
C ILE A 174 12.65 -5.83 27.12
N VAL A 175 11.64 -6.72 27.16
CA VAL A 175 11.04 -7.19 28.42
C VAL A 175 12.05 -7.92 29.29
N ILE A 176 12.89 -8.80 28.71
CA ILE A 176 13.94 -9.53 29.43
C ILE A 176 14.98 -8.58 29.99
N LEU A 177 15.43 -7.57 29.22
CA LEU A 177 16.42 -6.62 29.69
C LEU A 177 15.89 -5.79 30.86
N PHE A 178 14.66 -5.30 30.81
CA PHE A 178 14.07 -4.54 31.92
C PHE A 178 13.84 -5.38 33.19
N THR A 179 13.50 -6.67 33.05
CA THR A 179 13.16 -7.52 34.19
C THR A 179 14.36 -8.24 34.80
N THR A 180 15.29 -8.71 33.96
CA THR A 180 16.39 -9.61 34.38
C THR A 180 17.78 -9.00 34.24
N HIS A 181 17.93 -7.95 33.41
CA HIS A 181 19.24 -7.37 33.05
C HIS A 181 20.25 -8.42 32.52
N ASN A 182 19.77 -9.53 31.97
CA ASN A 182 20.61 -10.69 31.63
C ASN A 182 20.82 -10.84 30.11
N PHE A 183 22.08 -10.79 29.69
CA PHE A 183 22.46 -10.87 28.28
C PHE A 183 22.32 -12.28 27.67
N ILE A 184 22.46 -13.35 28.47
CA ILE A 184 22.31 -14.74 28.00
C ILE A 184 20.85 -15.01 27.59
N PHE A 185 19.88 -14.54 28.38
CA PHE A 185 18.46 -14.66 28.02
C PHE A 185 18.10 -13.83 26.79
N PHE A 186 18.69 -12.65 26.65
CA PHE A 186 18.56 -11.82 25.45
C PHE A 186 19.01 -12.59 24.18
N LEU A 187 20.15 -13.28 24.22
CA LEU A 187 20.63 -14.11 23.11
C LEU A 187 19.85 -15.41 22.93
N SER A 188 19.33 -16.00 24.01
CA SER A 188 18.52 -17.21 23.93
C SER A 188 17.23 -16.95 23.14
N ILE A 189 16.56 -15.81 23.40
CA ILE A 189 15.39 -15.37 22.61
C ILE A 189 15.76 -15.13 21.14
N TYR A 190 16.93 -14.53 20.87
CA TYR A 190 17.39 -14.31 19.51
C TYR A 190 17.47 -15.62 18.69
N ILE A 191 18.02 -16.69 19.28
CA ILE A 191 18.11 -18.01 18.65
C ILE A 191 16.72 -18.62 18.46
N VAL A 192 15.88 -18.58 19.49
CA VAL A 192 14.52 -19.16 19.44
C VAL A 192 13.68 -18.50 18.35
N CYS A 193 13.67 -17.16 18.28
CA CYS A 193 12.94 -16.43 17.26
C CYS A 193 13.49 -16.69 15.85
N THR A 194 14.82 -16.75 15.68
CA THR A 194 15.45 -17.13 14.40
C THR A 194 15.02 -18.52 13.94
N LEU A 195 15.06 -19.51 14.85
CA LEU A 195 14.64 -20.89 14.57
C LEU A 195 13.14 -20.96 14.21
N LEU A 196 12.28 -20.32 15.01
CA LEU A 196 10.83 -20.32 14.78
C LEU A 196 10.46 -19.63 13.47
N SER A 197 11.12 -18.52 13.13
CA SER A 197 10.96 -17.82 11.86
C SER A 197 11.26 -18.75 10.68
N ASN A 198 12.43 -19.38 10.70
CA ASN A 198 12.86 -20.32 9.66
C ASN A 198 11.95 -21.55 9.55
N ILE A 199 11.49 -22.11 10.68
CA ILE A 199 10.52 -23.23 10.69
C ILE A 199 9.18 -22.80 10.09
N CYS A 200 8.65 -21.64 10.47
CA CYS A 200 7.37 -21.15 9.96
C CYS A 200 7.42 -20.93 8.45
N ILE A 201 8.49 -20.31 7.94
CA ILE A 201 8.72 -20.10 6.51
C ILE A 201 8.86 -21.44 5.77
N SER A 202 9.64 -22.37 6.32
CA SER A 202 9.82 -23.72 5.78
C SER A 202 8.50 -24.49 5.70
N ARG A 203 7.66 -24.41 6.74
CA ARG A 203 6.30 -25.01 6.74
C ARG A 203 5.38 -24.35 5.72
N LYS A 204 5.52 -23.03 5.51
CA LYS A 204 4.75 -22.32 4.48
C LYS A 204 5.17 -22.75 3.09
N ALA A 205 6.47 -22.89 2.82
CA ALA A 205 7.00 -23.45 1.57
C ALA A 205 6.49 -24.87 1.33
N ASP A 206 6.52 -25.73 2.34
CA ASP A 206 6.03 -27.11 2.25
C ASP A 206 4.52 -27.22 1.96
N ARG A 207 3.73 -26.22 2.35
CA ARG A 207 2.30 -26.16 2.03
C ARG A 207 2.06 -25.63 0.62
N MET A 208 2.89 -24.70 0.14
CA MET A 208 2.78 -24.11 -1.20
C MET A 208 3.33 -25.04 -2.27
N TYR A 209 4.37 -25.82 -1.93
CA TYR A 209 5.09 -26.71 -2.83
C TYR A 209 5.18 -28.12 -2.22
N PRO A 210 4.07 -28.90 -2.20
CA PRO A 210 4.04 -30.22 -1.57
C PRO A 210 5.08 -31.20 -2.11
N TYR A 211 5.43 -31.07 -3.39
CA TYR A 211 6.44 -31.89 -4.07
C TYR A 211 7.84 -31.80 -3.44
N LEU A 212 8.13 -30.79 -2.60
CA LEU A 212 9.40 -30.72 -1.86
C LEU A 212 9.56 -31.81 -0.79
N LYS A 213 8.46 -32.47 -0.40
CA LYS A 213 8.47 -33.57 0.58
C LYS A 213 8.77 -34.92 -0.05
N GLU A 214 8.65 -35.02 -1.37
CA GLU A 214 8.95 -36.25 -2.11
C GLU A 214 10.46 -36.53 -2.11
N LYS A 215 10.84 -37.81 -2.10
CA LYS A 215 12.24 -38.22 -2.09
C LYS A 215 12.77 -38.34 -3.51
N THR A 216 13.59 -37.37 -3.94
CA THR A 216 14.31 -37.44 -5.23
C THR A 216 15.71 -38.03 -5.03
N LYS A 217 16.02 -39.14 -5.71
CA LYS A 217 17.34 -39.80 -5.66
C LYS A 217 18.31 -39.32 -6.75
N GLU A 218 17.80 -38.68 -7.78
CA GLU A 218 18.57 -38.17 -8.91
C GLU A 218 19.50 -37.02 -8.55
N GLN A 219 20.55 -36.87 -9.36
CA GLN A 219 21.54 -35.82 -9.29
C GLN A 219 21.51 -35.01 -10.58
N LEU A 220 21.96 -33.75 -10.51
CA LEU A 220 22.15 -32.95 -11.73
C LEU A 220 23.21 -33.60 -12.63
N PRO A 221 23.05 -33.51 -13.96
CA PRO A 221 24.13 -33.82 -14.90
C PRO A 221 25.41 -33.08 -14.53
N GLU A 222 26.56 -33.72 -14.72
CA GLU A 222 27.85 -33.13 -14.32
C GLU A 222 28.10 -31.76 -14.94
N ASP A 223 27.68 -31.54 -16.18
CA ASP A 223 27.93 -30.30 -16.92
C ASP A 223 27.13 -29.13 -16.33
N GLU A 224 25.83 -29.32 -16.06
CA GLU A 224 25.00 -28.32 -15.40
C GLU A 224 25.49 -28.02 -13.97
N ARG A 225 25.95 -29.06 -13.25
CA ARG A 225 26.55 -28.89 -11.93
C ARG A 225 27.82 -28.06 -12.01
N LYS A 226 28.73 -28.36 -12.95
CA LYS A 226 29.97 -27.61 -13.17
C LYS A 226 29.70 -26.14 -13.50
N ASP A 227 28.69 -25.86 -14.33
CA ASP A 227 28.29 -24.48 -14.66
C ASP A 227 27.77 -23.71 -13.44
N ILE A 228 26.93 -24.34 -12.59
CA ILE A 228 26.46 -23.71 -11.35
C ILE A 228 27.63 -23.42 -10.40
N PHE A 229 28.55 -24.38 -10.20
CA PHE A 229 29.73 -24.18 -9.36
C PHE A 229 30.69 -23.11 -9.90
N ARG A 230 30.83 -23.00 -11.23
CA ARG A 230 31.61 -21.94 -11.88
C ARG A 230 31.01 -20.56 -11.56
N ASN A 231 29.70 -20.42 -11.68
CA ASN A 231 28.99 -19.18 -11.36
C ASN A 231 29.10 -18.84 -9.87
N ILE A 232 28.99 -19.82 -8.98
CA ILE A 232 29.21 -19.64 -7.53
C ILE A 232 30.61 -19.09 -7.27
N LYS A 233 31.66 -19.71 -7.84
CA LYS A 233 33.06 -19.27 -7.66
C LYS A 233 33.28 -17.84 -8.15
N ALA A 234 32.70 -17.47 -9.28
CA ALA A 234 32.80 -16.11 -9.82
C ALA A 234 32.11 -15.08 -8.91
N MET A 235 30.91 -15.40 -8.38
CA MET A 235 30.18 -14.51 -7.48
C MET A 235 30.86 -14.37 -6.11
N LEU A 236 31.50 -15.44 -5.60
CA LEU A 236 32.28 -15.41 -4.36
C LEU A 236 33.42 -14.37 -4.42
N MET A 237 34.14 -14.28 -5.54
CA MET A 237 35.31 -13.38 -5.67
C MET A 237 34.93 -11.90 -5.53
N HIS A 238 33.82 -11.47 -6.13
CA HIS A 238 33.33 -10.10 -6.00
C HIS A 238 32.83 -9.78 -4.60
N LYS A 239 32.18 -10.74 -3.93
CA LYS A 239 31.63 -10.54 -2.58
C LYS A 239 32.69 -10.59 -1.49
N LEU A 240 33.77 -11.36 -1.69
CA LEU A 240 34.87 -11.49 -0.73
C LEU A 240 35.53 -10.13 -0.45
N GLY A 241 35.86 -9.37 -1.49
CA GLY A 241 36.41 -8.02 -1.32
C GLY A 241 35.48 -7.10 -0.52
N ASN A 242 34.17 -7.14 -0.79
CA ASN A 242 33.19 -6.32 -0.09
C ASN A 242 33.02 -6.70 1.39
N VAL A 243 33.02 -7.99 1.73
CA VAL A 243 32.90 -8.42 3.14
C VAL A 243 34.13 -8.02 3.93
N VAL A 244 35.32 -8.19 3.36
CA VAL A 244 36.58 -7.79 4.01
C VAL A 244 36.55 -6.28 4.29
N VAL A 245 36.30 -5.44 3.29
CA VAL A 245 36.29 -3.98 3.48
C VAL A 245 35.26 -3.53 4.53
N ASN A 246 34.05 -4.12 4.54
CA ASN A 246 32.99 -3.64 5.43
C ASN A 246 33.08 -4.14 6.89
N ASN A 247 33.74 -5.27 7.16
CA ASN A 247 33.82 -5.86 8.50
C ASN A 247 35.21 -5.73 9.15
N THR A 248 36.26 -5.40 8.38
CA THR A 248 37.63 -5.27 8.89
C THR A 248 37.74 -4.14 9.92
N ASP A 249 36.99 -3.04 9.74
CA ASP A 249 37.06 -1.89 10.64
C ASP A 249 36.78 -2.26 12.10
N ASN A 250 35.74 -3.07 12.36
CA ASN A 250 35.40 -3.51 13.72
C ASN A 250 36.42 -4.46 14.32
N LEU A 251 36.97 -5.38 13.52
CA LEU A 251 38.02 -6.28 13.98
C LEU A 251 39.30 -5.52 14.34
N LEU A 252 39.70 -4.53 13.53
CA LEU A 252 40.87 -3.71 13.79
C LEU A 252 40.67 -2.78 15.00
N ILE A 253 39.50 -2.15 15.13
CA ILE A 253 39.18 -1.34 16.32
C ILE A 253 39.25 -2.20 17.58
N SER A 254 38.66 -3.41 17.56
CA SER A 254 38.69 -4.33 18.70
C SER A 254 40.12 -4.75 19.09
N SER A 255 40.94 -5.08 18.10
CA SER A 255 42.29 -5.65 18.31
C SER A 255 43.34 -4.61 18.68
N PHE A 256 43.19 -3.35 18.22
CA PHE A 256 44.20 -2.30 18.43
C PHE A 256 43.76 -1.20 19.39
N VAL A 257 42.47 -0.89 19.46
CA VAL A 257 41.92 0.17 20.33
C VAL A 257 41.23 -0.45 21.54
N GLY A 258 40.33 -1.41 21.33
CA GLY A 258 39.63 -2.14 22.38
C GLY A 258 38.15 -2.36 22.08
N VAL A 259 37.55 -3.29 22.80
CA VAL A 259 36.16 -3.74 22.57
C VAL A 259 35.13 -2.64 22.85
N ILE A 260 35.38 -1.76 23.82
CA ILE A 260 34.48 -0.63 24.12
C ILE A 260 34.32 0.29 22.91
N SER A 261 35.41 0.60 22.19
CA SER A 261 35.37 1.44 20.98
C SER A 261 34.54 0.82 19.85
N VAL A 262 34.45 -0.51 19.77
CA VAL A 262 33.53 -1.23 18.87
C VAL A 262 32.08 -1.01 19.30
N GLY A 263 31.81 -0.99 20.60
CA GLY A 263 30.50 -0.69 21.17
C GLY A 263 30.03 0.73 20.84
N ILE A 264 30.94 1.69 20.96
CA ILE A 264 30.72 3.08 20.55
C ILE A 264 30.42 3.14 19.04
N TYR A 265 31.32 2.60 18.21
CA TYR A 265 31.14 2.65 16.77
C TYR A 265 29.86 1.97 16.28
N SER A 266 29.47 0.83 16.87
CA SER A 266 28.23 0.16 16.46
C SER A 266 26.97 1.01 16.68
N ASN A 267 26.97 1.95 17.64
CA ASN A 267 25.90 2.94 17.77
C ASN A 267 25.90 3.95 16.60
N TYR A 268 27.07 4.47 16.21
CA TYR A 268 27.19 5.36 15.06
C TYR A 268 26.85 4.64 13.75
N PHE A 269 27.33 3.41 13.58
CA PHE A 269 27.05 2.56 12.43
C PHE A 269 25.56 2.29 12.27
N LEU A 270 24.83 2.06 13.35
CA LEU A 270 23.36 1.91 13.33
C LEU A 270 22.68 3.16 12.77
N LEU A 271 23.07 4.36 13.22
CA LEU A 271 22.46 5.62 12.79
C LEU A 271 22.80 5.95 11.34
N ILE A 272 24.10 5.92 10.99
CA ILE A 272 24.58 6.16 9.63
C ILE A 272 23.99 5.12 8.66
N GLY A 273 23.96 3.86 9.07
CA GLY A 273 23.41 2.75 8.31
C GLY A 273 21.91 2.91 8.03
N SER A 274 21.15 3.37 9.02
CA SER A 274 19.70 3.63 8.88
C SER A 274 19.41 4.72 7.85
N VAL A 275 20.16 5.83 7.89
CA VAL A 275 20.03 6.91 6.89
C VAL A 275 20.44 6.41 5.50
N ARG A 276 21.58 5.70 5.40
CA ARG A 276 22.06 5.11 4.14
C ARG A 276 21.03 4.18 3.52
N GLN A 277 20.40 3.31 4.32
CA GLN A 277 19.42 2.33 3.84
C GLN A 277 18.19 2.99 3.21
N VAL A 278 17.72 4.10 3.78
CA VAL A 278 16.60 4.88 3.22
C VAL A 278 17.01 5.55 1.90
N LEU A 279 18.18 6.19 1.85
CA LEU A 279 18.67 6.86 0.64
C LEU A 279 18.95 5.88 -0.50
N ASP A 280 19.53 4.72 -0.20
CA ASP A 280 19.79 3.65 -1.17
C ASP A 280 18.51 3.13 -1.84
N GLN A 281 17.37 3.17 -1.15
CA GLN A 281 16.09 2.74 -1.70
C GLN A 281 15.65 3.60 -2.89
N ILE A 282 16.00 4.89 -2.90
CA ILE A 282 15.70 5.82 -4.01
C ILE A 282 16.41 5.37 -5.29
N PHE A 283 17.67 4.95 -5.17
CA PHE A 283 18.46 4.45 -6.30
C PHE A 283 18.03 3.06 -6.75
N GLN A 284 17.63 2.18 -5.82
CA GLN A 284 17.05 0.87 -6.15
C GLN A 284 15.76 1.01 -6.98
N GLY A 285 14.95 2.05 -6.71
CA GLY A 285 13.71 2.32 -7.44
C GLY A 285 13.90 2.65 -8.91
N ILE A 286 15.10 3.07 -9.33
CA ILE A 286 15.40 3.42 -10.73
C ILE A 286 16.25 2.38 -11.46
N THR A 287 16.73 1.33 -10.79
CA THR A 287 17.60 0.28 -11.37
C THR A 287 16.98 -0.37 -12.61
N ALA A 288 15.70 -0.74 -12.56
CA ALA A 288 14.98 -1.35 -13.68
C ALA A 288 14.82 -0.36 -14.85
N SER A 289 14.50 0.90 -14.55
CA SER A 289 14.37 1.96 -15.55
C SER A 289 15.69 2.25 -16.25
N VAL A 290 16.80 2.22 -15.52
CA VAL A 290 18.16 2.38 -16.09
C VAL A 290 18.54 1.19 -16.98
N GLY A 291 18.15 -0.03 -16.61
CA GLY A 291 18.34 -1.22 -17.46
C GLY A 291 17.59 -1.11 -18.79
N ASN A 292 16.32 -0.71 -18.75
CA ASN A 292 15.51 -0.48 -19.96
C ASN A 292 16.09 0.65 -20.81
N LEU A 293 16.43 1.78 -20.18
CA LEU A 293 17.09 2.92 -20.82
C LEU A 293 18.36 2.49 -21.57
N GLY A 294 19.17 1.65 -20.93
CA GLY A 294 20.37 1.10 -21.51
C GLY A 294 20.13 0.25 -22.74
N ALA A 295 18.96 -0.38 -22.88
CA ALA A 295 18.62 -1.21 -24.03
C ALA A 295 17.96 -0.42 -25.18
N THR A 296 17.24 0.66 -24.87
CA THR A 296 16.37 1.35 -25.85
C THR A 296 16.87 2.72 -26.33
N GLU A 297 17.72 3.40 -25.56
CA GLU A 297 18.13 4.78 -25.85
C GLU A 297 19.60 4.89 -26.29
N ASP A 298 19.94 6.02 -26.91
CA ASP A 298 21.31 6.36 -27.29
C ASP A 298 22.21 6.71 -26.08
N GLU A 299 23.51 6.61 -26.28
CA GLU A 299 24.52 6.86 -25.25
C GLU A 299 24.48 8.29 -24.68
N GLY A 300 24.11 9.29 -25.50
CA GLY A 300 23.95 10.68 -25.09
C GLY A 300 22.79 10.85 -24.11
N ARG A 301 21.67 10.18 -24.38
CA ARG A 301 20.51 10.14 -23.48
C ARG A 301 20.82 9.41 -22.18
N VAL A 302 21.50 8.26 -22.25
CA VAL A 302 21.97 7.51 -21.07
C VAL A 302 22.88 8.39 -20.22
N LYS A 303 23.83 9.10 -20.84
CA LYS A 303 24.73 10.04 -20.16
C LYS A 303 23.98 11.18 -19.46
N SER A 304 23.01 11.81 -20.15
CA SER A 304 22.21 12.90 -19.55
C SER A 304 21.44 12.45 -18.31
N ILE A 305 20.88 11.24 -18.34
CA ILE A 305 20.13 10.70 -17.21
C ILE A 305 21.08 10.27 -16.09
N PHE A 306 22.23 9.69 -16.42
CA PHE A 306 23.29 9.41 -15.46
C PHE A 306 23.75 10.69 -14.74
N GLU A 307 24.06 11.76 -15.47
CA GLU A 307 24.48 13.04 -14.90
C GLU A 307 23.40 13.64 -13.99
N THR A 308 22.12 13.50 -14.36
CA THR A 308 20.99 13.90 -13.52
C THR A 308 20.90 13.06 -12.24
N ALA A 309 21.08 11.73 -12.34
CA ALA A 309 21.06 10.83 -11.18
C ALA A 309 22.26 11.08 -10.25
N PHE A 310 23.43 11.35 -10.81
CA PHE A 310 24.63 11.72 -10.08
C PHE A 310 24.45 13.06 -9.34
N PHE A 311 23.84 14.05 -9.99
CA PHE A 311 23.47 15.32 -9.35
C PHE A 311 22.52 15.11 -8.15
N ILE A 312 21.44 14.33 -8.33
CA ILE A 312 20.49 13.99 -7.27
C ILE A 312 21.22 13.29 -6.11
N GLY A 313 22.11 12.34 -6.42
CA GLY A 313 22.91 11.65 -5.42
C GLY A 313 23.80 12.58 -4.60
N ASN A 314 24.51 13.50 -5.26
CA ASN A 314 25.33 14.50 -4.58
C ASN A 314 24.51 15.40 -3.66
N TRP A 315 23.33 15.84 -4.11
CA TRP A 315 22.45 16.64 -3.28
C TRP A 315 21.98 15.86 -2.04
N LEU A 316 21.39 14.67 -2.24
CA LEU A 316 20.80 13.89 -1.16
C LEU A 316 21.84 13.45 -0.13
N TYR A 317 22.95 12.88 -0.59
CA TYR A 317 24.01 12.42 0.30
C TYR A 317 24.83 13.57 0.89
N GLY A 318 24.99 14.69 0.18
CA GLY A 318 25.62 15.90 0.71
C GLY A 318 24.83 16.51 1.86
N ALA A 319 23.53 16.74 1.65
CA ALA A 319 22.66 17.25 2.71
C ALA A 319 22.60 16.28 3.91
N ALA A 320 22.46 14.97 3.66
CA ALA A 320 22.44 13.97 4.72
C ALA A 320 23.77 13.87 5.49
N ALA A 321 24.92 14.01 4.83
CA ALA A 321 26.23 13.98 5.48
C ALA A 321 26.42 15.18 6.43
N ILE A 322 25.97 16.37 6.01
CA ILE A 322 25.98 17.58 6.85
C ILE A 322 25.08 17.37 8.07
N CYS A 323 23.85 16.90 7.87
CA CYS A 323 22.94 16.58 8.97
C CYS A 323 23.55 15.55 9.94
N LEU A 324 24.16 14.49 9.43
CA LEU A 324 24.80 13.47 10.25
C LEU A 324 25.95 14.06 11.07
N TYR A 325 26.83 14.87 10.48
CA TYR A 325 27.93 15.49 11.21
C TYR A 325 27.44 16.36 12.38
N GLU A 326 26.43 17.20 12.15
CA GLU A 326 25.93 18.13 13.17
C GLU A 326 25.09 17.47 14.26
N LEU A 327 24.42 16.35 13.94
CA LEU A 327 23.42 15.72 14.80
C LEU A 327 23.86 14.40 15.43
N LEU A 328 24.86 13.70 14.89
CA LEU A 328 25.25 12.37 15.39
C LEU A 328 25.63 12.43 16.88
N ASN A 329 26.58 13.29 17.26
CA ASN A 329 27.00 13.39 18.67
C ASN A 329 25.85 13.85 19.59
N PRO A 330 25.13 14.95 19.29
CA PRO A 330 23.95 15.34 20.09
C PRO A 330 22.90 14.24 20.22
N PHE A 331 22.65 13.49 19.15
CA PHE A 331 21.68 12.40 19.16
C PHE A 331 22.18 11.20 19.97
N VAL A 332 23.44 10.81 19.80
CA VAL A 332 24.07 9.72 20.55
C VAL A 332 24.11 10.05 22.05
N GLU A 333 24.41 11.29 22.42
CA GLU A 333 24.37 11.72 23.82
C GLU A 333 22.96 11.58 24.40
N LEU A 334 21.92 12.00 23.66
CA LEU A 334 20.53 11.90 24.10
C LEU A 334 20.02 10.44 24.15
N ALA A 335 20.41 9.61 23.19
CA ALA A 335 19.90 8.26 23.05
C ALA A 335 20.66 7.23 23.87
N PHE A 336 22.00 7.31 23.92
CA PHE A 336 22.88 6.29 24.48
C PHE A 336 23.70 6.81 25.69
N GLY A 337 23.98 8.12 25.75
CA GLY A 337 24.73 8.74 26.84
C GLY A 337 26.12 9.24 26.43
N LYS A 338 26.75 10.04 27.31
CA LYS A 338 28.03 10.74 27.02
C LYS A 338 29.23 9.83 26.81
N GLN A 339 29.26 8.69 27.48
CA GLN A 339 30.32 7.68 27.34
C GLN A 339 30.40 7.05 25.95
N TYR A 340 29.32 7.10 25.16
CA TYR A 340 29.28 6.59 23.80
C TYR A 340 29.64 7.64 22.75
N LEU A 341 30.29 8.75 23.12
CA LEU A 341 30.67 9.79 22.18
C LEU A 341 32.05 9.51 21.58
N PHE A 342 32.15 9.64 20.27
CA PHE A 342 33.43 9.79 19.59
C PHE A 342 33.86 11.25 19.49
N ASP A 343 35.18 11.45 19.45
CA ASP A 343 35.78 12.74 19.14
C ASP A 343 35.40 13.18 17.71
N MET A 344 35.25 14.49 17.54
CA MET A 344 34.80 15.08 16.26
C MET A 344 35.65 14.67 15.03
N PRO A 345 36.98 14.46 15.10
CA PRO A 345 37.74 13.95 13.95
C PRO A 345 37.27 12.56 13.47
N VAL A 346 36.88 11.67 14.38
CA VAL A 346 36.33 10.35 14.06
C VAL A 346 34.94 10.51 13.42
N VAL A 347 34.09 11.37 13.98
CA VAL A 347 32.77 11.68 13.42
C VAL A 347 32.89 12.25 12.00
N LEU A 348 33.84 13.17 11.79
CA LEU A 348 34.10 13.78 10.49
C LEU A 348 34.47 12.74 9.43
N ILE A 349 35.43 11.86 9.71
CA ILE A 349 35.85 10.83 8.74
C ILE A 349 34.74 9.81 8.46
N LEU A 350 33.88 9.51 9.44
CA LEU A 350 32.68 8.69 9.24
C LEU A 350 31.68 9.36 8.29
N CYS A 351 31.41 10.66 8.47
CA CYS A 351 30.52 11.41 7.58
C CYS A 351 31.10 11.57 6.17
N ILE A 352 32.41 11.74 6.03
CA ILE A 352 33.11 11.75 4.73
C ILE A 352 32.97 10.39 4.04
N ASN A 353 33.22 9.29 4.75
CA ASN A 353 33.02 7.94 4.23
C ASN A 353 31.57 7.69 3.80
N PHE A 354 30.59 8.15 4.58
CA PHE A 354 29.17 8.10 4.21
C PHE A 354 28.89 8.88 2.93
N TYR A 355 29.37 10.13 2.82
CA TYR A 355 29.20 10.98 1.64
C TYR A 355 29.76 10.33 0.38
N ILE A 356 31.04 9.92 0.40
CA ILE A 356 31.72 9.31 -0.75
C ILE A 356 31.02 8.02 -1.20
N ASN A 357 30.66 7.14 -0.27
CA ASN A 357 29.98 5.90 -0.62
C ASN A 357 28.58 6.16 -1.20
N GLY A 358 27.91 7.22 -0.72
CA GLY A 358 26.61 7.65 -1.18
C GLY A 358 26.61 8.24 -2.59
N THR A 359 27.50 9.18 -2.88
CA THR A 359 27.59 9.82 -4.21
C THR A 359 27.95 8.85 -5.33
N ARG A 360 28.68 7.77 -4.99
CA ARG A 360 28.98 6.65 -5.90
C ARG A 360 27.76 5.82 -6.29
N LYS A 361 26.64 5.89 -5.56
CA LYS A 361 25.45 5.04 -5.83
C LYS A 361 24.88 5.23 -7.22
N ALA A 362 24.94 6.43 -7.78
CA ALA A 362 24.53 6.67 -9.16
C ALA A 362 25.39 5.86 -10.15
N VAL A 363 26.72 5.89 -9.99
CA VAL A 363 27.66 5.14 -10.84
C VAL A 363 27.44 3.64 -10.69
N LEU A 364 27.30 3.14 -9.46
CA LEU A 364 27.06 1.74 -9.18
C LEU A 364 25.73 1.25 -9.78
N THR A 365 24.66 2.04 -9.66
CA THR A 365 23.35 1.70 -10.22
C THR A 365 23.43 1.55 -11.74
N PHE A 366 24.10 2.47 -12.43
CA PHE A 366 24.27 2.38 -13.88
C PHE A 366 25.21 1.24 -14.27
N ARG A 367 26.34 1.05 -13.58
CA ARG A 367 27.27 -0.06 -13.82
C ARG A 367 26.55 -1.41 -13.72
N ASP A 368 25.78 -1.60 -12.65
CA ASP A 368 25.11 -2.87 -12.35
C ASP A 368 23.96 -3.14 -13.33
N SER A 369 23.11 -2.13 -13.60
CA SER A 369 22.01 -2.24 -14.57
C SER A 369 22.47 -2.47 -16.01
N LEU A 370 23.67 -1.99 -16.37
CA LEU A 370 24.25 -2.13 -17.71
C LEU A 370 25.21 -3.33 -17.84
N GLY A 371 25.37 -4.14 -16.79
CA GLY A 371 26.18 -5.36 -16.83
C GLY A 371 27.70 -5.14 -16.90
N LEU A 372 28.19 -3.98 -16.46
CA LEU A 372 29.61 -3.61 -16.59
C LEU A 372 30.52 -4.13 -15.46
N PHE A 373 29.96 -4.85 -14.48
CA PHE A 373 30.68 -5.35 -13.29
C PHE A 373 31.84 -6.30 -13.61
N TRP A 374 31.91 -6.87 -14.81
CA TRP A 374 33.04 -7.72 -15.20
C TRP A 374 34.35 -6.93 -15.29
N PHE A 375 34.28 -5.65 -15.69
CA PHE A 375 35.45 -4.82 -15.98
C PHE A 375 36.15 -4.30 -14.71
N ASP A 376 35.47 -4.23 -13.57
CA ASP A 376 36.03 -3.79 -12.28
C ASP A 376 36.21 -4.92 -11.25
N ARG A 377 36.18 -6.19 -11.68
CA ARG A 377 36.21 -7.36 -10.78
C ARG A 377 37.37 -7.45 -9.80
N TYR A 378 38.57 -7.03 -10.21
CA TYR A 378 39.74 -7.06 -9.33
C TYR A 378 39.80 -5.87 -8.38
N LYS A 379 39.02 -4.81 -8.65
CA LYS A 379 39.00 -3.58 -7.84
C LYS A 379 38.66 -3.87 -6.38
N ALA A 380 37.64 -4.70 -6.13
CA ALA A 380 37.20 -5.03 -4.77
C ALA A 380 38.27 -5.78 -3.96
N LEU A 381 39.07 -6.64 -4.60
CA LEU A 381 40.18 -7.35 -3.94
C LEU A 381 41.33 -6.39 -3.63
N VAL A 382 41.69 -5.52 -4.58
CA VAL A 382 42.72 -4.49 -4.36
C VAL A 382 42.30 -3.51 -3.27
N GLU A 383 41.03 -3.08 -3.27
CA GLU A 383 40.45 -2.22 -2.23
C GLU A 383 40.53 -2.87 -0.85
N ALA A 384 40.20 -4.16 -0.73
CA ALA A 384 40.32 -4.91 0.52
C ALA A 384 41.76 -4.99 1.04
N VAL A 385 42.73 -5.26 0.16
CA VAL A 385 44.15 -5.32 0.54
C VAL A 385 44.66 -3.95 0.96
N LEU A 386 44.35 -2.90 0.20
CA LEU A 386 44.72 -1.52 0.54
C LEU A 386 44.04 -1.06 1.84
N ASN A 387 42.77 -1.39 2.04
CA ASN A 387 42.03 -1.07 3.26
C ASN A 387 42.73 -1.67 4.48
N LEU A 388 42.97 -2.99 4.46
CA LEU A 388 43.62 -3.67 5.58
C LEU A 388 45.04 -3.12 5.83
N ALA A 389 45.86 -2.96 4.78
CA ALA A 389 47.24 -2.50 4.92
C ALA A 389 47.33 -1.06 5.44
N ILE A 390 46.55 -0.13 4.88
CA ILE A 390 46.57 1.27 5.29
C ILE A 390 45.97 1.43 6.69
N SER A 391 44.84 0.75 6.99
CA SER A 391 44.22 0.78 8.32
C SER A 391 45.17 0.21 9.39
N LEU A 392 45.89 -0.87 9.09
CA LEU A 392 46.91 -1.43 9.97
C LEU A 392 48.07 -0.46 10.22
N ILE A 393 48.48 0.37 9.26
CA ILE A 393 49.55 1.35 9.48
C ILE A 393 49.03 2.54 10.31
N LEU A 394 47.85 3.06 9.97
CA LEU A 394 47.32 4.28 10.58
C LEU A 394 46.77 4.06 11.99
N VAL A 395 46.28 2.87 12.32
CA VAL A 395 45.71 2.58 13.66
C VAL A 395 46.75 2.72 14.78
N TRP A 396 48.03 2.43 14.53
CA TRP A 396 49.08 2.56 15.56
C TRP A 396 49.28 4.00 16.00
N LYS A 397 49.12 4.97 15.09
CA LYS A 397 49.35 6.40 15.38
C LYS A 397 48.06 7.16 15.70
N PHE A 398 46.95 6.78 15.07
CA PHE A 398 45.71 7.54 15.12
C PHE A 398 44.51 6.77 15.68
N GLY A 399 44.71 5.55 16.20
CA GLY A 399 43.65 4.74 16.80
C GLY A 399 42.46 4.54 15.87
N THR A 400 41.25 4.72 16.39
CA THR A 400 39.98 4.58 15.65
C THR A 400 39.89 5.46 14.40
N PHE A 401 40.40 6.70 14.46
CA PHE A 401 40.47 7.57 13.28
C PHE A 401 41.31 6.94 12.17
N GLY A 402 42.44 6.33 12.53
CA GLY A 402 43.33 5.67 11.59
C GLY A 402 42.67 4.53 10.81
N VAL A 403 41.80 3.76 11.46
CA VAL A 403 41.04 2.69 10.80
C VAL A 403 40.09 3.26 9.74
N PHE A 404 39.26 4.24 10.10
CA PHE A 404 38.32 4.84 9.12
C PHE A 404 39.01 5.69 8.05
N ALA A 405 40.17 6.28 8.35
CA ALA A 405 41.02 6.95 7.37
C ALA A 405 41.59 5.94 6.36
N GLY A 406 41.94 4.73 6.79
CA GLY A 406 42.33 3.64 5.90
C GLY A 406 41.21 3.24 4.95
N THR A 407 39.97 3.14 5.44
CA THR A 407 38.76 2.91 4.61
C THR A 407 38.51 4.03 3.62
N PHE A 408 38.67 5.27 4.04
CA PHE A 408 38.56 6.42 3.15
C PHE A 408 39.64 6.38 2.04
N LEU A 409 40.90 6.18 2.41
CA LEU A 409 42.02 6.17 1.47
C LEU A 409 41.95 5.00 0.49
N SER A 410 41.62 3.79 0.94
CA SER A 410 41.44 2.64 0.05
C SER A 410 40.32 2.89 -0.96
N THR A 411 39.22 3.52 -0.53
CA THR A 411 38.11 3.91 -1.39
C THR A 411 38.52 4.98 -2.41
N MET A 412 39.28 5.99 -1.99
CA MET A 412 39.80 7.02 -2.90
C MET A 412 40.73 6.44 -3.96
N LEU A 413 41.65 5.55 -3.55
CA LEU A 413 42.67 4.95 -4.40
C LEU A 413 42.10 3.90 -5.37
N THR A 414 40.85 3.47 -5.22
CA THR A 414 40.25 2.43 -6.04
C THR A 414 38.87 2.83 -6.56
N SER A 415 37.85 2.68 -5.72
CA SER A 415 36.44 2.92 -5.95
C SER A 415 36.10 4.21 -6.67
N VAL A 416 36.60 5.36 -6.20
CA VAL A 416 36.15 6.67 -6.69
C VAL A 416 36.48 6.90 -8.16
N TRP A 417 37.61 6.36 -8.65
CA TRP A 417 38.04 6.62 -10.03
C TRP A 417 37.82 5.43 -10.96
N VAL A 418 37.95 4.18 -10.49
CA VAL A 418 37.79 2.98 -11.33
C VAL A 418 36.35 2.84 -11.82
N GLU A 419 35.35 3.06 -10.96
CA GLU A 419 33.95 2.82 -11.29
C GLU A 419 33.42 3.79 -12.37
N PRO A 420 33.64 5.12 -12.26
CA PRO A 420 33.25 6.04 -13.33
C PRO A 420 34.07 5.80 -14.60
N TYR A 421 35.36 5.46 -14.48
CA TYR A 421 36.20 5.17 -15.64
C TYR A 421 35.65 4.02 -16.47
N VAL A 422 35.25 2.93 -15.82
CA VAL A 422 34.63 1.77 -16.49
C VAL A 422 33.34 2.17 -17.22
N LEU A 423 32.45 2.91 -16.56
CA LEU A 423 31.19 3.36 -17.16
C LEU A 423 31.43 4.25 -18.39
N TYR A 424 32.33 5.23 -18.28
CA TYR A 424 32.63 6.18 -19.36
C TYR A 424 33.36 5.53 -20.54
N ARG A 425 34.27 4.58 -20.28
CA ARG A 425 35.05 3.91 -21.33
C ARG A 425 34.23 2.86 -22.08
N HIS A 426 33.47 2.03 -21.37
CA HIS A 426 32.82 0.85 -21.94
C HIS A 426 31.37 1.04 -22.37
N ARG A 427 30.66 2.06 -21.85
CA ARG A 427 29.27 2.35 -22.26
C ARG A 427 29.08 3.71 -22.89
N LEU A 428 29.61 4.77 -22.29
CA LEU A 428 29.35 6.14 -22.77
C LEU A 428 30.32 6.60 -23.85
N HIS A 429 31.36 5.81 -24.11
CA HIS A 429 32.47 6.09 -25.03
C HIS A 429 32.96 7.54 -25.01
N ALA A 430 33.05 8.12 -23.81
CA ALA A 430 33.34 9.53 -23.60
C ALA A 430 34.53 9.73 -22.64
N LYS A 431 35.18 10.90 -22.74
CA LYS A 431 36.24 11.30 -21.78
C LYS A 431 35.64 11.42 -20.38
N VAL A 432 36.29 10.80 -19.39
CA VAL A 432 35.86 10.81 -17.97
C VAL A 432 36.27 12.08 -17.22
N ALA A 433 37.25 12.84 -17.72
CA ALA A 433 37.77 14.03 -17.04
C ALA A 433 36.69 15.07 -16.63
N PRO A 434 35.69 15.40 -17.48
CA PRO A 434 34.61 16.32 -17.10
C PRO A 434 33.78 15.83 -15.90
N PHE A 435 33.64 14.52 -15.75
CA PHE A 435 32.95 13.93 -14.60
C PHE A 435 33.72 14.20 -13.31
N PHE A 436 35.03 13.99 -13.28
CA PHE A 436 35.84 14.24 -12.08
C PHE A 436 35.90 15.72 -11.71
N VAL A 437 35.98 16.62 -12.69
CA VAL A 437 35.87 18.07 -12.44
C VAL A 437 34.54 18.39 -11.76
N ARG A 438 33.43 17.85 -12.28
CA ARG A 438 32.10 18.03 -11.67
C ARG A 438 32.01 17.43 -10.27
N TYR A 439 32.59 16.26 -10.05
CA TYR A 439 32.65 15.60 -8.74
C TYR A 439 33.38 16.47 -7.71
N VAL A 440 34.55 17.01 -8.06
CA VAL A 440 35.34 17.90 -7.19
C VAL A 440 34.57 19.18 -6.89
N ILE A 441 33.94 19.80 -7.90
CA ILE A 441 33.11 21.00 -7.70
C ILE A 441 31.96 20.71 -6.73
N TYR A 442 31.20 19.63 -6.93
CA TYR A 442 30.10 19.26 -6.04
C TYR A 442 30.57 18.98 -4.60
N THR A 443 31.72 18.31 -4.45
CA THR A 443 32.32 18.05 -3.14
C THR A 443 32.76 19.35 -2.46
N ALA A 444 33.41 20.25 -3.20
CA ALA A 444 33.85 21.55 -2.68
C ALA A 444 32.66 22.43 -2.26
N VAL A 445 31.60 22.50 -3.09
CA VAL A 445 30.37 23.21 -2.74
C VAL A 445 29.75 22.62 -1.48
N THR A 446 29.66 21.29 -1.39
CA THR A 446 29.14 20.62 -0.18
C THR A 446 29.98 20.96 1.05
N GLY A 447 31.31 21.00 0.93
CA GLY A 447 32.22 21.39 2.02
C GLY A 447 32.05 22.85 2.47
N VAL A 448 31.83 23.78 1.54
CA VAL A 448 31.52 25.19 1.86
C VAL A 448 30.18 25.31 2.58
N ILE A 449 29.16 24.60 2.11
CA ILE A 449 27.82 24.57 2.73
C ILE A 449 27.89 23.96 4.13
N TRP A 450 28.64 22.87 4.29
CA TRP A 450 28.91 22.26 5.58
C TRP A 450 29.53 23.27 6.55
N TYR A 451 30.62 23.93 6.15
CA TYR A 451 31.30 24.93 6.98
C TYR A 451 30.36 26.08 7.38
N GLY A 452 29.54 26.58 6.45
CA GLY A 452 28.54 27.60 6.77
C GLY A 452 27.47 27.11 7.76
N THR A 453 27.04 25.85 7.61
CA THR A 453 26.04 25.22 8.49
C THR A 453 26.58 24.98 9.89
N ASP A 454 27.82 24.50 10.01
CA ASP A 454 28.52 24.31 11.29
C ASP A 454 28.62 25.64 12.06
N ARG A 455 29.03 26.72 11.38
CA ARG A 455 29.08 28.06 11.98
C ARG A 455 27.72 28.57 12.46
N LEU A 456 26.65 28.24 11.74
CA LEU A 456 25.28 28.58 12.18
C LEU A 456 24.84 27.73 13.38
N CYS A 457 25.23 26.44 13.42
CA CYS A 457 24.91 25.54 14.53
C CYS A 457 25.64 25.90 15.83
N LEU A 458 26.73 26.68 15.78
CA LEU A 458 27.38 27.22 16.98
C LEU A 458 26.51 28.22 17.75
N PHE A 459 25.57 28.89 17.08
CA PHE A 459 24.62 29.79 17.74
C PHE A 459 23.44 29.05 18.40
N ALA A 460 23.37 27.72 18.28
CA ALA A 460 22.36 26.92 18.96
C ALA A 460 22.71 26.76 20.45
N ASP A 461 22.17 27.63 21.27
CA ASP A 461 22.30 27.65 22.73
C ASP A 461 21.06 27.12 23.46
N GLY A 462 21.21 26.77 24.74
CA GLY A 462 20.14 26.28 25.62
C GLY A 462 20.37 24.87 26.17
N GLY A 463 19.30 24.22 26.64
CA GLY A 463 19.35 22.84 27.13
C GLY A 463 19.60 21.82 26.01
N ARG A 464 20.07 20.61 26.35
CA ARG A 464 20.51 19.58 25.36
C ARG A 464 19.47 19.26 24.28
N VAL A 465 18.21 19.11 24.68
CA VAL A 465 17.09 18.86 23.74
C VAL A 465 16.83 20.08 22.85
N ILE A 466 16.92 21.29 23.41
CA ILE A 466 16.72 22.55 22.66
C ILE A 466 17.84 22.74 21.63
N VAL A 467 19.10 22.51 22.02
CA VAL A 467 20.25 22.55 21.12
C VAL A 467 20.09 21.53 19.99
N PHE A 468 19.69 20.29 20.32
CA PHE A 468 19.40 19.28 19.31
C PHE A 468 18.30 19.72 18.33
N LEU A 469 17.17 20.24 18.82
CA LEU A 469 16.06 20.69 17.97
C LEU A 469 16.46 21.90 17.09
N LYS A 470 17.20 22.86 17.64
CA LYS A 470 17.73 24.02 16.88
C LYS A 470 18.67 23.55 15.77
N ARG A 471 19.65 22.69 16.09
CA ARG A 471 20.58 22.11 15.10
C ARG A 471 19.84 21.29 14.06
N PHE A 472 18.85 20.50 14.46
CA PHE A 472 18.04 19.70 13.53
C PHE A 472 17.32 20.59 12.53
N PHE A 473 16.69 21.67 12.99
CA PHE A 473 16.03 22.63 12.11
C PHE A 473 17.01 23.31 11.14
N ILE A 474 18.15 23.80 11.66
CA ILE A 474 19.20 24.44 10.84
C ILE A 474 19.68 23.46 9.75
N CYS A 475 20.00 22.22 10.12
CA CYS A 475 20.53 21.21 9.20
C CYS A 475 19.50 20.69 8.19
N ALA A 476 18.22 20.63 8.56
CA ALA A 476 17.17 20.22 7.63
C ALA A 476 16.92 21.27 6.53
N VAL A 477 17.04 22.55 6.89
CA VAL A 477 16.63 23.67 6.03
C VAL A 477 17.80 24.30 5.31
N VAL A 478 18.85 24.71 6.03
CA VAL A 478 19.94 25.54 5.48
C VAL A 478 20.72 24.85 4.36
N PRO A 479 21.25 23.62 4.53
CA PRO A 479 21.96 22.94 3.46
C PRO A 479 21.13 22.78 2.19
N SER A 480 19.85 22.39 2.33
CA SER A 480 18.94 22.20 1.21
C SER A 480 18.62 23.50 0.47
N LEU A 481 18.40 24.60 1.19
CA LEU A 481 18.15 25.92 0.59
C LEU A 481 19.41 26.47 -0.10
N VAL A 482 20.58 26.35 0.52
CA VAL A 482 21.82 26.84 -0.08
C VAL A 482 22.19 26.00 -1.31
N MET A 483 22.02 24.67 -1.27
CA MET A 483 22.18 23.81 -2.45
C MET A 483 21.21 24.21 -3.57
N LEU A 484 19.96 24.56 -3.24
CA LEU A 484 18.99 25.06 -4.21
C LEU A 484 19.46 26.35 -4.86
N LEU A 485 19.98 27.31 -4.11
CA LEU A 485 20.52 28.55 -4.64
C LEU A 485 21.77 28.32 -5.50
N CYS A 486 22.68 27.44 -5.08
CA CYS A 486 23.90 27.13 -5.85
C CYS A 486 23.60 26.41 -7.17
N PHE A 487 22.59 25.54 -7.21
CA PHE A 487 22.33 24.66 -8.35
C PHE A 487 21.12 25.05 -9.19
N CYS A 488 20.35 26.09 -8.84
CA CYS A 488 19.12 26.47 -9.56
C CYS A 488 19.33 26.77 -11.06
N HIS A 489 20.54 27.21 -11.45
CA HIS A 489 20.91 27.51 -12.83
C HIS A 489 21.54 26.34 -13.59
N THR A 490 21.71 25.17 -12.96
CA THR A 490 22.28 23.99 -13.63
C THR A 490 21.26 23.31 -14.55
N LYS A 491 21.75 22.69 -15.64
CA LYS A 491 20.90 21.98 -16.62
C LYS A 491 20.15 20.81 -15.96
N GLU A 492 20.84 20.11 -15.07
CA GLU A 492 20.36 18.98 -14.29
C GLU A 492 19.20 19.39 -13.38
N PHE A 493 19.36 20.50 -12.64
CA PHE A 493 18.27 21.05 -11.84
C PHE A 493 17.06 21.44 -12.69
N GLY A 494 17.27 22.04 -13.87
CA GLY A 494 16.19 22.34 -14.82
C GLY A 494 15.43 21.09 -15.30
N ILE A 495 16.12 19.97 -15.50
CA ILE A 495 15.49 18.67 -15.82
C ILE A 495 14.67 18.15 -14.63
N VAL A 496 15.25 18.16 -13.43
CA VAL A 496 14.58 17.72 -12.19
C VAL A 496 13.34 18.56 -11.91
N LYS A 497 13.46 19.90 -11.97
CA LYS A 497 12.35 20.85 -11.78
C LYS A 497 11.23 20.60 -12.77
N ARG A 498 11.53 20.44 -14.07
CA ARG A 498 10.50 20.15 -15.08
C ARG A 498 9.77 18.84 -14.82
N LYS A 499 10.49 17.76 -14.46
CA LYS A 499 9.86 16.48 -14.12
C LYS A 499 9.02 16.58 -12.84
N ALA A 500 9.52 17.25 -11.81
CA ALA A 500 8.78 17.46 -10.56
C ALA A 500 7.51 18.30 -10.78
N LEU A 501 7.62 19.40 -11.55
CA LEU A 501 6.47 20.21 -11.94
C LEU A 501 5.50 19.47 -12.84
N ALA A 502 5.96 18.60 -13.74
CA ALA A 502 5.07 17.78 -14.56
C ALA A 502 4.28 16.78 -13.71
N ILE A 503 4.92 16.15 -12.72
CA ILE A 503 4.24 15.24 -11.76
C ILE A 503 3.26 16.01 -10.89
N TRP A 504 3.66 17.17 -10.38
CA TRP A 504 2.81 18.01 -9.54
C TRP A 504 1.64 18.62 -10.31
N LYS A 505 1.91 19.15 -11.51
CA LYS A 505 0.90 19.67 -12.43
C LYS A 505 -0.05 18.57 -12.85
N LYS A 506 0.42 17.40 -13.26
CA LYS A 506 -0.43 16.23 -13.55
C LYS A 506 -1.37 15.94 -12.38
N ARG A 507 -0.85 15.88 -11.16
CA ARG A 507 -1.66 15.63 -9.95
C ARG A 507 -2.68 16.73 -9.64
N TRP A 508 -2.41 17.98 -10.00
CA TRP A 508 -3.31 19.13 -9.78
C TRP A 508 -4.31 19.34 -10.94
N THR A 509 -3.87 19.17 -12.18
CA THR A 509 -4.70 19.28 -13.39
C THR A 509 -5.63 18.11 -13.56
N ASP A 510 -5.23 16.89 -13.17
CA ASP A 510 -6.12 15.72 -13.22
C ASP A 510 -7.31 15.90 -12.27
N GLY A 511 -7.12 16.54 -11.11
CA GLY A 511 -8.22 16.83 -10.18
C GLY A 511 -9.22 17.87 -10.70
N ARG A 512 -8.75 18.90 -11.41
CA ARG A 512 -9.64 19.97 -11.97
C ARG A 512 -10.32 19.54 -13.28
N LYS A 513 -9.59 18.81 -14.15
CA LYS A 513 -10.15 18.24 -15.39
C LYS A 513 -11.20 17.16 -15.11
N ASN A 514 -11.06 16.37 -14.03
CA ASN A 514 -12.07 15.37 -13.68
C ASN A 514 -13.39 16.01 -13.26
N LYS A 515 -13.38 17.08 -12.45
CA LYS A 515 -14.62 17.77 -12.04
C LYS A 515 -15.38 18.36 -13.24
N GLU A 516 -14.68 18.90 -14.23
CA GLU A 516 -15.30 19.40 -15.47
C GLU A 516 -15.99 18.27 -16.25
N LYS A 517 -15.31 17.13 -16.40
CA LYS A 517 -15.87 15.92 -17.05
C LYS A 517 -17.09 15.36 -16.32
N GLU A 518 -17.05 15.33 -14.98
CA GLU A 518 -18.18 14.90 -14.14
C GLU A 518 -19.41 15.81 -14.32
N LEU A 519 -19.21 17.13 -14.42
CA LEU A 519 -20.30 18.08 -14.69
C LEU A 519 -20.87 17.95 -16.11
N ILE A 520 -20.03 17.65 -17.10
CA ILE A 520 -20.48 17.35 -18.46
C ILE A 520 -21.34 16.08 -18.46
N LEU A 521 -20.92 15.03 -17.75
CA LEU A 521 -21.72 13.81 -17.61
C LEU A 521 -23.08 14.09 -16.98
N CYS A 522 -23.15 14.83 -15.87
CA CYS A 522 -24.43 15.20 -15.26
C CYS A 522 -25.34 15.96 -16.23
N SER A 523 -24.76 16.86 -17.04
CA SER A 523 -25.53 17.58 -18.07
C SER A 523 -26.08 16.64 -19.15
N LEU A 524 -25.27 15.68 -19.62
CA LEU A 524 -25.73 14.67 -20.59
C LEU A 524 -26.85 13.80 -20.02
N LEU A 525 -26.80 13.48 -18.73
CA LEU A 525 -27.86 12.72 -18.06
C LEU A 525 -29.14 13.53 -17.90
N ASP A 526 -29.05 14.81 -17.52
CA ASP A 526 -30.19 15.72 -17.53
C ASP A 526 -30.92 15.68 -18.89
N ALA A 527 -30.19 15.72 -20.00
CA ALA A 527 -30.78 15.57 -21.33
C ALA A 527 -31.47 14.20 -21.57
N ALA A 528 -30.85 13.13 -21.09
CA ALA A 528 -31.31 11.75 -21.31
C ALA A 528 -32.55 11.39 -20.48
N LEU A 529 -32.76 12.04 -19.34
CA LEU A 529 -33.82 11.68 -18.38
C LEU A 529 -35.16 12.35 -18.70
N HIS A 530 -35.18 13.40 -19.51
CA HIS A 530 -36.39 14.17 -19.81
C HIS A 530 -36.82 13.91 -21.27
N ALA A 531 -37.87 13.09 -21.46
CA ALA A 531 -38.39 12.66 -22.76
C ALA A 531 -38.88 13.83 -23.65
N GLU A 532 -39.39 14.89 -23.01
CA GLU A 532 -39.73 16.15 -23.66
C GLU A 532 -39.01 17.28 -22.92
N PRO A 533 -38.21 18.12 -23.60
CA PRO A 533 -37.60 19.25 -22.94
C PRO A 533 -38.70 20.16 -22.41
N HIS A 534 -38.70 20.47 -21.11
CA HIS A 534 -39.52 21.52 -20.55
C HIS A 534 -39.42 22.76 -21.46
N VAL A 535 -40.57 23.24 -21.94
CA VAL A 535 -40.69 24.30 -22.96
C VAL A 535 -39.89 25.55 -22.58
N GLU A 536 -39.70 25.82 -21.28
CA GLU A 536 -38.92 26.95 -20.77
C GLU A 536 -37.39 26.79 -20.89
N ASN A 537 -36.86 25.56 -21.00
CA ASN A 537 -35.41 25.29 -21.01
C ASN A 537 -34.84 24.83 -22.36
N GLN A 538 -35.67 24.63 -23.37
CA GLN A 538 -35.27 24.05 -24.66
C GLN A 538 -34.22 24.91 -25.40
N ALA A 539 -34.30 26.25 -25.29
CA ALA A 539 -33.31 27.16 -25.86
C ALA A 539 -31.97 27.17 -25.11
N ALA A 540 -32.01 27.10 -23.77
CA ALA A 540 -30.82 27.05 -22.91
C ALA A 540 -30.07 25.72 -23.06
N LEU A 541 -30.82 24.61 -23.13
CA LEU A 541 -30.32 23.29 -23.49
C LEU A 541 -29.63 23.34 -24.86
N LYS A 542 -30.33 23.77 -25.91
CA LYS A 542 -29.77 23.86 -27.27
C LYS A 542 -28.50 24.72 -27.36
N GLN A 543 -28.43 25.84 -26.63
CA GLN A 543 -27.24 26.69 -26.57
C GLN A 543 -26.07 26.04 -25.78
N LYS A 544 -26.38 25.32 -24.70
CA LYS A 544 -25.41 24.51 -23.94
C LYS A 544 -24.89 23.34 -24.78
N TRP A 545 -25.75 22.76 -25.64
CA TRP A 545 -25.43 21.67 -26.57
C TRP A 545 -24.50 22.09 -27.70
N GLU A 546 -24.74 23.24 -28.32
CA GLU A 546 -23.85 23.79 -29.36
C GLU A 546 -22.45 24.10 -28.80
N ARG A 547 -22.36 24.54 -27.54
CA ARG A 547 -21.06 24.74 -26.87
C ARG A 547 -20.30 23.45 -26.64
N LEU A 548 -20.97 22.38 -26.20
CA LEU A 548 -20.34 21.08 -25.97
C LEU A 548 -19.85 20.43 -27.28
N LYS A 549 -20.56 20.62 -28.39
CA LYS A 549 -20.13 20.15 -29.73
C LYS A 549 -18.86 20.85 -30.25
N GLN A 550 -18.63 22.11 -29.85
CA GLN A 550 -17.48 22.90 -30.29
C GLN A 550 -16.25 22.74 -29.37
N GLN A 551 -16.40 22.13 -28.20
CA GLN A 551 -15.35 22.00 -27.20
C GLN A 551 -14.55 20.69 -27.44
N GLU A 552 -13.22 20.80 -27.53
CA GLU A 552 -12.32 19.63 -27.64
C GLU A 552 -12.42 18.79 -26.36
N THR A 553 -13.30 17.79 -26.39
CA THR A 553 -13.71 17.02 -25.21
C THR A 553 -13.08 15.63 -25.23
N GLU A 554 -12.43 15.23 -24.14
CA GLU A 554 -11.86 13.88 -23.96
C GLU A 554 -13.00 12.84 -23.70
N TRP A 555 -13.75 12.48 -24.74
CA TRP A 555 -14.92 11.60 -24.68
C TRP A 555 -14.65 10.25 -24.01
N GLU A 556 -13.55 9.57 -24.36
CA GLU A 556 -13.14 8.30 -23.75
C GLU A 556 -13.20 8.33 -22.21
N SER A 557 -12.76 9.44 -21.61
CA SER A 557 -12.75 9.64 -20.16
C SER A 557 -14.15 9.82 -19.59
N ILE A 558 -15.02 10.57 -20.26
CA ILE A 558 -16.41 10.81 -19.82
C ILE A 558 -17.21 9.52 -19.92
N LEU A 559 -17.09 8.79 -21.04
CA LEU A 559 -17.75 7.51 -21.24
C LEU A 559 -17.24 6.45 -20.24
N SER A 560 -15.96 6.53 -19.85
CA SER A 560 -15.41 5.70 -18.77
C SER A 560 -16.04 6.02 -17.42
N ILE A 561 -16.25 7.30 -17.07
CA ILE A 561 -16.96 7.69 -15.85
C ILE A 561 -18.42 7.18 -15.92
N ALA A 562 -19.11 7.41 -17.02
CA ALA A 562 -20.50 6.97 -17.22
C ALA A 562 -20.66 5.44 -17.08
N ASP A 563 -19.74 4.64 -17.62
CA ASP A 563 -19.79 3.17 -17.50
C ASP A 563 -19.50 2.71 -16.07
N ARG A 564 -18.65 3.41 -15.31
CA ARG A 564 -18.40 3.13 -13.88
C ARG A 564 -19.58 3.49 -12.98
N HIS A 565 -20.35 4.52 -13.34
CA HIS A 565 -21.64 4.85 -12.72
C HIS A 565 -22.83 4.06 -13.29
N ARG A 566 -22.59 3.14 -14.26
CA ARG A 566 -23.56 2.35 -15.03
C ARG A 566 -24.70 3.13 -15.69
N VAL A 567 -24.44 4.38 -16.05
CA VAL A 567 -25.39 5.26 -16.74
C VAL A 567 -25.04 5.46 -18.21
N LEU A 568 -23.95 4.85 -18.71
CA LEU A 568 -23.53 4.93 -20.11
C LEU A 568 -24.66 4.59 -21.11
N PRO A 569 -25.46 3.52 -20.92
CA PRO A 569 -26.53 3.20 -21.86
C PRO A 569 -27.61 4.27 -21.98
N LEU A 570 -27.90 5.00 -20.88
CA LEU A 570 -28.90 6.08 -20.88
C LEU A 570 -28.52 7.22 -21.83
N LEU A 571 -27.23 7.34 -22.16
CA LEU A 571 -26.72 8.40 -23.03
C LEU A 571 -26.82 8.06 -24.53
N TYR A 572 -27.40 6.91 -24.91
CA TYR A 572 -27.42 6.44 -26.30
C TYR A 572 -28.01 7.49 -27.26
N ASP A 573 -29.26 7.90 -27.03
CA ASP A 573 -29.97 8.84 -27.93
C ASP A 573 -29.33 10.23 -27.92
N VAL A 574 -28.75 10.63 -26.79
CA VAL A 574 -28.06 11.91 -26.64
C VAL A 574 -26.74 11.92 -27.43
N LEU A 575 -25.98 10.82 -27.39
CA LEU A 575 -24.65 10.74 -28.00
C LEU A 575 -24.68 10.37 -29.48
N GLU A 576 -25.76 9.79 -29.99
CA GLU A 576 -25.94 9.45 -31.41
C GLU A 576 -25.69 10.65 -32.32
N ASN A 577 -26.17 11.82 -31.90
CA ASN A 577 -26.05 13.06 -32.66
C ASN A 577 -24.79 13.89 -32.33
N ILE A 578 -23.86 13.33 -31.55
CA ILE A 578 -22.65 13.99 -31.04
C ILE A 578 -21.39 13.26 -31.48
N LEU A 579 -21.34 11.94 -31.32
CA LEU A 579 -20.16 11.14 -31.63
C LEU A 579 -20.16 10.73 -33.12
N PRO A 580 -18.99 10.64 -33.77
CA PRO A 580 -18.92 10.16 -35.15
C PRO A 580 -19.36 8.69 -35.24
N GLU A 581 -20.21 8.36 -36.23
CA GLU A 581 -20.77 7.01 -36.42
C GLU A 581 -19.70 5.91 -36.53
N ASP A 582 -18.54 6.20 -37.16
CA ASP A 582 -17.44 5.24 -37.29
C ASP A 582 -16.43 5.27 -36.14
N GLY A 583 -16.64 6.14 -35.14
CA GLY A 583 -15.74 6.36 -34.01
C GLY A 583 -15.73 5.20 -33.01
N ALA A 584 -14.56 4.93 -32.41
CA ALA A 584 -14.41 3.89 -31.38
C ALA A 584 -15.29 4.15 -30.13
N ASP A 585 -15.45 5.43 -29.77
CA ASP A 585 -16.29 5.84 -28.64
C ASP A 585 -17.78 5.57 -28.88
N TRP A 586 -18.29 5.82 -30.10
CA TRP A 586 -19.68 5.53 -30.45
C TRP A 586 -19.96 4.02 -30.45
N LYS A 587 -19.08 3.21 -31.05
CA LYS A 587 -19.18 1.75 -31.01
C LYS A 587 -19.24 1.21 -29.58
N ARG A 588 -18.46 1.77 -28.66
CA ARG A 588 -18.50 1.42 -27.25
C ARG A 588 -19.86 1.71 -26.61
N VAL A 589 -20.47 2.87 -26.90
CA VAL A 589 -21.83 3.21 -26.44
C VAL A 589 -22.83 2.21 -27.01
N GLN A 590 -22.79 1.95 -28.32
CA GLN A 590 -23.70 1.03 -29.00
C GLN A 590 -23.62 -0.40 -28.45
N GLU A 591 -22.41 -0.95 -28.29
CA GLU A 591 -22.20 -2.28 -27.73
C GLU A 591 -22.79 -2.38 -26.31
N ARG A 592 -22.56 -1.36 -25.48
CA ARG A 592 -23.02 -1.35 -24.09
C ARG A 592 -24.53 -1.17 -23.98
N SER A 593 -25.12 -0.30 -24.78
CA SER A 593 -26.57 -0.11 -24.85
C SER A 593 -27.27 -1.36 -25.37
N THR A 594 -26.74 -1.99 -26.42
CA THR A 594 -27.26 -3.26 -26.93
C THR A 594 -27.25 -4.32 -25.84
N GLN A 595 -26.12 -4.55 -25.15
CA GLN A 595 -26.07 -5.49 -24.02
C GLN A 595 -27.13 -5.19 -22.94
N THR A 596 -27.38 -3.91 -22.67
CA THR A 596 -28.34 -3.47 -21.66
C THR A 596 -29.78 -3.74 -22.07
N VAL A 597 -30.13 -3.48 -23.33
CA VAL A 597 -31.45 -3.81 -23.89
C VAL A 597 -31.73 -5.31 -23.80
N TRP A 598 -30.76 -6.14 -24.22
CA TRP A 598 -30.87 -7.61 -24.13
C TRP A 598 -31.06 -8.07 -22.69
N GLN A 599 -30.33 -7.49 -21.75
CA GLN A 599 -30.46 -7.80 -20.33
C GLN A 599 -31.80 -7.34 -19.76
N SER A 600 -32.31 -6.18 -20.18
CA SER A 600 -33.58 -5.61 -19.73
C SER A 600 -34.74 -6.55 -20.03
N TYR A 601 -34.86 -7.03 -21.28
CA TYR A 601 -35.91 -7.99 -21.65
C TYR A 601 -35.79 -9.33 -20.90
N ARG A 602 -34.56 -9.84 -20.72
CA ARG A 602 -34.35 -11.07 -19.93
C ARG A 602 -34.83 -10.91 -18.49
N LEU A 603 -34.51 -9.79 -17.84
CA LEU A 603 -34.98 -9.49 -16.49
C LEU A 603 -36.49 -9.26 -16.42
N LEU A 604 -37.08 -8.61 -17.44
CA LEU A 604 -38.53 -8.41 -17.54
C LEU A 604 -39.28 -9.75 -17.57
N PHE A 605 -38.88 -10.67 -18.46
CA PHE A 605 -39.51 -11.99 -18.57
C PHE A 605 -39.23 -12.88 -17.36
N MET A 606 -38.00 -12.83 -16.81
CA MET A 606 -37.67 -13.57 -15.59
C MET A 606 -38.49 -13.08 -14.40
N SER A 607 -38.66 -11.76 -14.24
CA SER A 607 -39.48 -11.17 -13.20
C SER A 607 -40.92 -11.63 -13.33
N ARG A 608 -41.50 -11.60 -14.54
CA ARG A 608 -42.85 -12.12 -14.82
C ARG A 608 -43.00 -13.60 -14.47
N TYR A 609 -42.01 -14.41 -14.87
CA TYR A 609 -42.02 -15.85 -14.63
C TYR A 609 -42.00 -16.16 -13.13
N VAL A 610 -41.08 -15.54 -12.40
CA VAL A 610 -40.91 -15.74 -10.95
C VAL A 610 -42.12 -15.25 -10.18
N THR A 611 -42.64 -14.04 -10.46
CA THR A 611 -43.84 -13.54 -9.77
C THR A 611 -45.07 -14.38 -10.07
N GLY A 612 -45.20 -14.92 -11.30
CA GLY A 612 -46.23 -15.89 -11.66
C GLY A 612 -46.15 -17.18 -10.85
N LEU A 613 -44.96 -17.80 -10.79
CA LEU A 613 -44.73 -19.02 -10.00
C LEU A 613 -45.07 -18.85 -8.52
N LEU A 614 -44.63 -17.73 -7.93
CA LEU A 614 -44.87 -17.45 -6.51
C LEU A 614 -46.35 -17.15 -6.25
N LYS A 615 -47.02 -16.45 -7.16
CA LYS A 615 -48.47 -16.22 -7.10
C LYS A 615 -49.26 -17.53 -7.16
N ASP A 616 -48.89 -18.46 -8.06
CA ASP A 616 -49.53 -19.77 -8.17
C ASP A 616 -49.32 -20.63 -6.91
N ALA A 617 -48.22 -20.39 -6.19
CA ALA A 617 -47.95 -20.98 -4.88
C ALA A 617 -48.64 -20.25 -3.70
N GLY A 618 -49.43 -19.20 -3.96
CA GLY A 618 -50.14 -18.42 -2.94
C GLY A 618 -49.24 -17.45 -2.16
N ILE A 619 -48.06 -17.11 -2.70
CA ILE A 619 -47.09 -16.20 -2.06
C ILE A 619 -47.18 -14.84 -2.73
N ASP A 620 -47.63 -13.84 -1.97
CA ASP A 620 -47.66 -12.45 -2.42
C ASP A 620 -46.24 -11.85 -2.44
N THR A 621 -45.94 -11.10 -3.52
CA THR A 621 -44.63 -10.47 -3.74
C THR A 621 -44.78 -9.03 -4.22
N ILE A 622 -43.82 -8.18 -3.87
CA ILE A 622 -43.68 -6.82 -4.45
C ILE A 622 -42.35 -6.72 -5.16
N LEU A 623 -42.34 -6.28 -6.43
CA LEU A 623 -41.12 -5.97 -7.15
C LEU A 623 -40.58 -4.61 -6.68
N LEU A 624 -39.44 -4.65 -6.00
CA LEU A 624 -38.87 -3.49 -5.29
C LEU A 624 -38.15 -2.51 -6.22
N LYS A 625 -37.35 -3.02 -7.16
CA LYS A 625 -36.56 -2.24 -8.12
C LYS A 625 -36.40 -3.02 -9.44
N GLY A 626 -35.72 -2.42 -10.41
CA GLY A 626 -35.45 -3.07 -11.70
C GLY A 626 -36.50 -2.69 -12.73
N SER A 627 -37.20 -3.68 -13.27
CA SER A 627 -38.19 -3.48 -14.34
C SER A 627 -39.30 -2.50 -13.96
N GLY A 628 -39.78 -2.49 -12.71
CA GLY A 628 -40.80 -1.53 -12.27
C GLY A 628 -40.37 -0.07 -12.41
N VAL A 629 -39.14 0.25 -12.04
CA VAL A 629 -38.58 1.61 -12.14
C VAL A 629 -38.18 1.94 -13.58
N ALA A 630 -37.77 0.94 -14.37
CA ALA A 630 -37.42 1.12 -15.77
C ALA A 630 -38.56 1.74 -16.58
N GLY A 631 -39.82 1.39 -16.29
CA GLY A 631 -40.98 1.95 -16.96
C GLY A 631 -41.14 3.47 -16.84
N LEU A 632 -40.46 4.11 -15.88
CA LEU A 632 -40.50 5.55 -15.68
C LEU A 632 -39.48 6.31 -16.55
N TYR A 633 -38.52 5.60 -17.15
CA TYR A 633 -37.52 6.21 -18.03
C TYR A 633 -38.11 6.51 -19.43
N PRO A 634 -37.60 7.55 -20.13
CA PRO A 634 -37.99 7.83 -21.52
C PRO A 634 -37.82 6.62 -22.44
N VAL A 635 -36.71 5.88 -22.27
CA VAL A 635 -36.43 4.61 -22.95
C VAL A 635 -36.14 3.55 -21.88
N PRO A 636 -37.15 2.78 -21.44
CA PRO A 636 -37.02 1.83 -20.35
C PRO A 636 -35.91 0.79 -20.55
N GLU A 637 -35.67 0.36 -21.79
CA GLU A 637 -34.67 -0.65 -22.15
C GLU A 637 -33.22 -0.23 -21.85
N LEU A 638 -32.95 1.08 -21.79
CA LEU A 638 -31.61 1.62 -21.53
C LEU A 638 -31.28 1.65 -20.03
N ARG A 639 -32.25 1.45 -19.14
CA ARG A 639 -31.99 1.40 -17.70
C ARG A 639 -31.34 0.08 -17.31
N LYS A 640 -30.05 0.13 -16.96
CA LYS A 640 -29.31 -1.05 -16.52
C LYS A 640 -29.85 -1.63 -15.19
N SER A 641 -30.23 -2.90 -15.21
CA SER A 641 -30.59 -3.72 -14.05
C SER A 641 -29.81 -5.04 -14.07
N GLY A 642 -29.52 -5.63 -12.90
CA GLY A 642 -28.68 -6.85 -12.81
C GLY A 642 -29.32 -8.02 -12.06
N ASP A 643 -30.25 -7.69 -11.18
CA ASP A 643 -30.92 -8.51 -10.19
C ASP A 643 -32.44 -8.35 -10.31
N VAL A 644 -33.19 -9.36 -9.86
CA VAL A 644 -34.63 -9.28 -9.61
C VAL A 644 -34.82 -9.26 -8.10
N ASP A 645 -35.43 -8.21 -7.56
CA ASP A 645 -35.61 -8.03 -6.12
C ASP A 645 -37.08 -8.06 -5.75
N LEU A 646 -37.46 -9.13 -5.06
CA LEU A 646 -38.84 -9.35 -4.64
C LEU A 646 -38.93 -9.28 -3.11
N LEU A 647 -39.78 -8.40 -2.62
CA LEU A 647 -40.17 -8.39 -1.21
C LEU A 647 -41.24 -9.45 -0.97
N VAL A 648 -41.06 -10.21 0.12
CA VAL A 648 -42.07 -11.12 0.68
C VAL A 648 -42.42 -10.69 2.10
N GLU A 649 -43.56 -11.14 2.60
CA GLU A 649 -44.13 -10.64 3.86
C GLU A 649 -43.19 -10.79 5.07
N ASN A 650 -42.46 -11.91 5.16
CA ASN A 650 -41.55 -12.20 6.27
C ASN A 650 -40.55 -13.31 5.93
N GLY A 651 -39.62 -13.58 6.85
CA GLY A 651 -38.58 -14.61 6.66
C GLY A 651 -39.11 -16.05 6.49
N LYS A 652 -40.31 -16.39 6.99
CA LYS A 652 -40.91 -17.71 6.74
C LYS A 652 -41.37 -17.82 5.29
N MET A 653 -42.07 -16.80 4.79
CA MET A 653 -42.48 -16.72 3.38
C MET A 653 -41.28 -16.72 2.43
N ALA A 654 -40.17 -16.07 2.80
CA ALA A 654 -38.93 -16.11 2.00
C ALA A 654 -38.38 -17.54 1.84
N GLN A 655 -38.44 -18.36 2.91
CA GLN A 655 -38.02 -19.75 2.85
C GLN A 655 -38.97 -20.60 2.00
N GLU A 656 -40.27 -20.35 2.08
CA GLU A 656 -41.29 -21.05 1.30
C GLU A 656 -41.19 -20.72 -0.20
N ALA A 657 -41.04 -19.44 -0.53
CA ALA A 657 -40.75 -18.97 -1.88
C ALA A 657 -39.46 -19.61 -2.42
N GLY A 658 -38.41 -19.67 -1.60
CA GLY A 658 -37.16 -20.35 -1.92
C GLY A 658 -37.33 -21.82 -2.27
N ARG A 659 -38.14 -22.57 -1.50
CA ARG A 659 -38.47 -23.98 -1.80
C ARG A 659 -39.24 -24.13 -3.10
N CYS A 660 -40.22 -23.24 -3.35
CA CYS A 660 -40.97 -23.21 -4.61
C CYS A 660 -40.03 -23.02 -5.81
N LEU A 661 -39.07 -22.09 -5.71
CA LEU A 661 -38.10 -21.82 -6.76
C LEU A 661 -37.13 -22.98 -7.00
N GLN A 662 -36.69 -23.67 -5.93
CA GLN A 662 -35.81 -24.84 -6.06
C GLN A 662 -36.46 -25.98 -6.84
N VAL A 663 -37.78 -26.20 -6.68
CA VAL A 663 -38.53 -27.18 -7.49
C VAL A 663 -38.49 -26.83 -8.98
N HIS A 664 -38.40 -25.55 -9.31
CA HIS A 664 -38.34 -25.03 -10.69
C HIS A 664 -36.90 -24.80 -11.18
N GLY A 665 -35.90 -25.40 -10.54
CA GLY A 665 -34.51 -25.43 -11.01
C GLY A 665 -33.65 -24.24 -10.57
N PHE A 666 -34.14 -23.37 -9.68
CA PHE A 666 -33.31 -22.31 -9.09
C PHE A 666 -32.36 -22.89 -8.03
N VAL A 667 -31.12 -22.42 -8.01
CA VAL A 667 -30.09 -22.89 -7.07
C VAL A 667 -29.80 -21.82 -6.03
N ALA A 668 -29.84 -22.19 -4.75
CA ALA A 668 -29.48 -21.29 -3.66
C ALA A 668 -27.97 -21.01 -3.64
N GLU A 669 -27.56 -19.75 -3.52
CA GLU A 669 -26.15 -19.37 -3.49
C GLU A 669 -25.56 -19.63 -2.08
N SER A 670 -24.65 -20.60 -1.94
CA SER A 670 -24.05 -20.95 -0.65
C SER A 670 -22.96 -19.95 -0.24
N GLY A 671 -23.26 -19.03 0.68
CA GLY A 671 -22.24 -18.19 1.34
C GLY A 671 -22.59 -16.73 1.63
N HIS A 672 -23.74 -16.23 1.17
CA HIS A 672 -24.22 -14.87 1.47
C HIS A 672 -25.67 -14.93 1.97
N GLN A 673 -25.88 -15.37 3.20
CA GLN A 673 -27.11 -15.03 3.92
C GLN A 673 -26.87 -13.67 4.55
N GLU A 674 -27.10 -12.59 3.79
CA GLU A 674 -27.27 -11.28 4.41
C GLU A 674 -28.55 -11.32 5.24
N ASN A 675 -28.57 -10.72 6.43
CA ASN A 675 -29.63 -10.94 7.43
C ASN A 675 -31.06 -10.54 6.98
N HIS A 676 -31.24 -10.01 5.77
CA HIS A 676 -32.50 -9.48 5.25
C HIS A 676 -33.00 -10.14 3.95
N HIS A 677 -32.20 -10.89 3.19
CA HIS A 677 -32.65 -11.54 1.94
C HIS A 677 -32.02 -12.92 1.69
N LEU A 678 -32.65 -13.70 0.80
CA LEU A 678 -32.15 -14.99 0.32
C LEU A 678 -31.87 -14.91 -1.20
N THR A 679 -30.67 -15.32 -1.61
CA THR A 679 -30.23 -15.23 -3.01
C THR A 679 -30.34 -16.57 -3.74
N TYR A 680 -30.94 -16.53 -4.93
CA TYR A 680 -31.10 -17.67 -5.83
C TYR A 680 -30.58 -17.34 -7.23
N MET A 681 -30.01 -18.34 -7.90
CA MET A 681 -29.59 -18.27 -9.29
C MET A 681 -30.59 -19.01 -10.17
N SER A 682 -31.10 -18.36 -11.21
CA SER A 682 -31.88 -19.01 -12.25
C SER A 682 -31.02 -19.96 -13.10
N PRO A 683 -31.61 -20.94 -13.80
CA PRO A 683 -30.88 -21.80 -14.76
C PRO A 683 -30.13 -21.02 -15.84
N GLU A 684 -30.56 -19.78 -16.11
CA GLU A 684 -30.01 -18.91 -17.14
C GLU A 684 -28.93 -17.94 -16.59
N GLY A 685 -28.56 -18.09 -15.32
CA GLY A 685 -27.53 -17.29 -14.65
C GLY A 685 -28.00 -15.91 -14.17
N ILE A 686 -29.32 -15.69 -14.00
CA ILE A 686 -29.88 -14.43 -13.48
C ILE A 686 -30.00 -14.53 -11.96
N ARG A 687 -29.59 -13.48 -11.24
CA ARG A 687 -29.70 -13.40 -9.79
C ARG A 687 -31.08 -12.89 -9.36
N LEU A 688 -31.69 -13.62 -8.43
CA LEU A 688 -32.95 -13.29 -7.79
C LEU A 688 -32.71 -13.14 -6.28
N GLU A 689 -33.15 -12.02 -5.71
CA GLU A 689 -33.04 -11.70 -4.29
C GLU A 689 -34.45 -11.66 -3.67
N LEU A 690 -34.71 -12.58 -2.75
CA LEU A 690 -35.96 -12.64 -1.98
C LEU A 690 -35.77 -11.89 -0.66
N HIS A 691 -36.25 -10.67 -0.60
CA HIS A 691 -36.16 -9.78 0.56
C HIS A 691 -37.22 -10.15 1.60
N SER A 692 -36.77 -10.50 2.80
CA SER A 692 -37.62 -10.73 3.98
C SER A 692 -37.85 -9.46 4.81
N ALA A 693 -37.04 -8.42 4.58
CA ALA A 693 -37.16 -7.10 5.16
C ALA A 693 -36.88 -6.03 4.09
N LEU A 694 -37.49 -4.83 4.21
CA LEU A 694 -37.30 -3.71 3.27
C LEU A 694 -35.83 -3.30 3.08
N VAL A 695 -35.06 -3.33 4.17
CA VAL A 695 -33.63 -2.99 4.19
C VAL A 695 -32.95 -3.77 5.28
N GLU A 696 -31.62 -3.77 5.27
CA GLU A 696 -30.88 -4.27 6.41
C GLU A 696 -31.11 -3.43 7.67
N PRO A 697 -31.05 -4.06 8.86
CA PRO A 697 -31.16 -3.35 10.12
C PRO A 697 -30.14 -2.20 10.22
N PHE A 698 -30.64 -1.00 10.51
CA PHE A 698 -29.83 0.15 10.88
C PHE A 698 -29.42 0.08 12.36
N ASP A 699 -28.49 0.93 12.80
CA ASP A 699 -28.06 0.98 14.21
C ASP A 699 -29.15 1.44 15.20
N SER A 700 -30.27 1.97 14.69
CA SER A 700 -31.38 2.48 15.50
C SER A 700 -32.49 1.45 15.64
N THR A 701 -32.67 0.91 16.85
CA THR A 701 -33.74 -0.04 17.16
C THR A 701 -35.13 0.55 16.89
N GLU A 702 -35.32 1.83 17.16
CA GLU A 702 -36.59 2.53 16.92
C GLU A 702 -36.95 2.57 15.43
N VAL A 703 -35.96 2.81 14.57
CA VAL A 703 -36.16 2.90 13.12
C VAL A 703 -36.41 1.52 12.54
N ASN A 704 -35.68 0.49 12.98
CA ASN A 704 -35.92 -0.89 12.54
C ASN A 704 -37.33 -1.35 12.94
N THR A 705 -37.78 -1.00 14.14
CA THR A 705 -39.14 -1.33 14.61
C THR A 705 -40.21 -0.61 13.77
N PHE A 706 -39.95 0.63 13.35
CA PHE A 706 -40.83 1.36 12.44
C PHE A 706 -40.89 0.70 11.06
N LEU A 707 -39.74 0.34 10.48
CA LEU A 707 -39.66 -0.29 9.16
C LEU A 707 -40.33 -1.67 9.12
N GLU A 708 -40.19 -2.46 10.19
CA GLU A 708 -40.87 -3.76 10.31
C GLU A 708 -42.39 -3.61 10.34
N LYS A 709 -42.91 -2.55 10.99
CA LYS A 709 -44.34 -2.23 10.95
C LYS A 709 -44.77 -1.76 9.56
N CYS A 710 -43.99 -0.85 8.98
CA CYS A 710 -44.27 -0.25 7.67
C CYS A 710 -44.29 -1.28 6.53
N GLN A 711 -43.52 -2.38 6.64
CA GLN A 711 -43.55 -3.46 5.64
C GLN A 711 -44.95 -4.05 5.43
N LYS A 712 -45.81 -4.10 6.46
CA LYS A 712 -47.20 -4.54 6.28
C LYS A 712 -47.97 -3.55 5.40
N ASP A 713 -47.78 -2.26 5.63
CA ASP A 713 -48.41 -1.20 4.86
C ASP A 713 -48.01 -1.27 3.37
N PHE A 714 -46.80 -1.73 3.04
CA PHE A 714 -46.38 -1.96 1.64
C PHE A 714 -47.26 -3.01 0.94
N PHE A 715 -47.58 -4.12 1.61
CA PHE A 715 -48.44 -5.18 1.06
C PHE A 715 -49.92 -4.77 1.00
N GLU A 716 -50.39 -4.00 1.98
CA GLU A 716 -51.76 -3.45 1.99
C GLU A 716 -51.98 -2.41 0.88
N ASN A 717 -50.93 -1.66 0.52
CA ASN A 717 -50.94 -0.61 -0.49
C ASN A 717 -50.20 -1.01 -1.78
N ARG A 718 -50.26 -2.29 -2.16
CA ARG A 718 -49.70 -2.75 -3.42
C ARG A 718 -50.61 -2.40 -4.60
N VAL A 719 -50.01 -2.03 -5.72
CA VAL A 719 -50.69 -1.71 -6.97
C VAL A 719 -50.23 -2.66 -8.07
N THR A 720 -51.09 -2.89 -9.06
CA THR A 720 -50.71 -3.63 -10.27
C THR A 720 -50.47 -2.63 -11.38
N GLU A 721 -49.24 -2.54 -11.85
CA GLU A 721 -48.84 -1.59 -12.90
C GLU A 721 -48.37 -2.35 -14.13
N ASN A 722 -48.77 -1.87 -15.30
CA ASN A 722 -48.31 -2.43 -16.57
C ASN A 722 -47.01 -1.76 -16.99
N VAL A 723 -45.91 -2.50 -16.96
CA VAL A 723 -44.60 -2.00 -17.37
C VAL A 723 -44.15 -2.78 -18.61
N MET A 724 -43.99 -2.07 -19.72
CA MET A 724 -43.55 -2.64 -21.00
C MET A 724 -44.42 -3.83 -21.45
N GLY A 725 -45.73 -3.78 -21.21
CA GLY A 725 -46.68 -4.85 -21.56
C GLY A 725 -46.78 -6.00 -20.55
N VAL A 726 -46.12 -5.89 -19.40
CA VAL A 726 -46.13 -6.89 -18.33
C VAL A 726 -46.69 -6.30 -17.04
N ASP A 727 -47.68 -6.96 -16.46
CA ASP A 727 -48.23 -6.56 -15.16
C ASP A 727 -47.30 -6.99 -14.01
N PHE A 728 -46.91 -6.04 -13.18
CA PHE A 728 -46.14 -6.27 -11.96
C PHE A 728 -46.90 -5.79 -10.72
N PHE A 729 -46.66 -6.46 -9.59
CA PHE A 729 -47.09 -5.99 -8.28
C PHE A 729 -46.02 -5.04 -7.73
N LEU A 730 -46.32 -3.75 -7.68
CA LEU A 730 -45.45 -2.69 -7.19
C LEU A 730 -46.03 -2.10 -5.89
N ALA A 731 -45.21 -1.37 -5.14
CA ALA A 731 -45.71 -0.54 -4.04
C ALA A 731 -46.38 0.72 -4.62
N SER A 732 -47.40 1.27 -3.94
CA SER A 732 -47.97 2.56 -4.37
C SER A 732 -46.91 3.68 -4.35
N PRO A 733 -47.10 4.78 -5.12
CA PRO A 733 -46.05 5.77 -5.36
C PRO A 733 -45.34 6.29 -4.10
N SER A 734 -46.05 6.61 -3.02
CA SER A 734 -45.43 7.06 -1.76
C SER A 734 -44.45 6.03 -1.16
N TYR A 735 -44.81 4.75 -1.20
CA TYR A 735 -43.98 3.66 -0.65
C TYR A 735 -42.86 3.29 -1.61
N GLN A 736 -43.09 3.37 -2.92
CA GLN A 736 -42.03 3.17 -3.92
C GLN A 736 -40.95 4.26 -3.79
N ALA A 737 -41.33 5.53 -3.66
CA ALA A 737 -40.41 6.63 -3.38
C ALA A 737 -39.63 6.40 -2.09
N PHE A 738 -40.32 5.96 -1.03
CA PHE A 738 -39.71 5.67 0.26
C PHE A 738 -38.69 4.53 0.15
N TYR A 739 -39.00 3.46 -0.59
CA TYR A 739 -38.08 2.37 -0.83
C TYR A 739 -36.85 2.79 -1.64
N LEU A 740 -37.02 3.55 -2.73
CA LEU A 740 -35.88 4.08 -3.52
C LEU A 740 -34.91 4.88 -2.64
N LEU A 741 -35.45 5.69 -1.73
CA LEU A 741 -34.68 6.47 -0.77
C LEU A 741 -33.97 5.58 0.27
N LEU A 742 -34.66 4.58 0.82
CA LEU A 742 -34.10 3.63 1.79
C LEU A 742 -32.95 2.81 1.18
N HIS A 743 -33.11 2.35 -0.05
CA HIS A 743 -32.10 1.63 -0.81
C HIS A 743 -30.86 2.52 -1.05
N MET A 744 -31.08 3.78 -1.45
CA MET A 744 -30.03 4.77 -1.60
C MET A 744 -29.31 5.04 -0.27
N LEU A 745 -30.05 5.14 0.84
CA LEU A 745 -29.50 5.35 2.18
C LEU A 745 -28.66 4.16 2.66
N GLN A 746 -29.12 2.92 2.43
CA GLN A 746 -28.38 1.70 2.76
C GLN A 746 -27.01 1.71 2.06
N HIS A 747 -26.98 2.03 0.76
CA HIS A 747 -25.72 2.19 0.06
C HIS A 747 -24.91 3.38 0.58
N PHE A 748 -25.54 4.53 0.82
CA PHE A 748 -24.87 5.73 1.33
C PHE A 748 -24.22 5.54 2.70
N LEU A 749 -24.73 4.65 3.55
CA LEU A 749 -24.12 4.35 4.85
C LEU A 749 -22.98 3.32 4.74
N ARG A 750 -23.01 2.45 3.73
CA ARG A 750 -22.13 1.28 3.63
C ARG A 750 -21.09 1.41 2.53
N SER A 751 -21.50 1.25 1.28
CA SER A 751 -20.61 1.15 0.09
C SER A 751 -20.41 2.48 -0.65
N GLY A 752 -21.39 3.38 -0.58
CA GLY A 752 -21.57 4.46 -1.56
C GLY A 752 -22.47 3.99 -2.72
N PHE A 753 -23.00 4.93 -3.49
CA PHE A 753 -23.81 4.68 -4.68
C PHE A 753 -23.48 5.67 -5.80
N GLY A 754 -23.74 5.26 -7.05
CA GLY A 754 -23.44 6.04 -8.25
C GLY A 754 -24.65 6.83 -8.75
N LEU A 755 -24.49 7.51 -9.90
CA LEU A 755 -25.51 8.39 -10.47
C LEU A 755 -26.81 7.67 -10.83
N LYS A 756 -26.79 6.36 -11.10
CA LYS A 756 -27.97 5.58 -11.46
C LYS A 756 -29.14 5.72 -10.48
N LEU A 757 -28.89 5.64 -9.16
CA LEU A 757 -29.97 5.77 -8.17
C LEU A 757 -30.52 7.20 -8.08
N LEU A 758 -29.70 8.20 -8.45
CA LEU A 758 -30.16 9.59 -8.55
C LEU A 758 -30.99 9.79 -9.83
N CYS A 759 -30.62 9.13 -10.92
CA CYS A 759 -31.46 9.08 -12.12
C CYS A 759 -32.82 8.45 -11.83
N ASP A 760 -32.87 7.35 -11.05
CA ASP A 760 -34.12 6.72 -10.61
C ASP A 760 -34.99 7.73 -9.83
N TRP A 761 -34.37 8.55 -8.98
CA TRP A 761 -35.04 9.60 -8.21
C TRP A 761 -35.62 10.70 -9.10
N VAL A 762 -34.87 11.14 -10.12
CA VAL A 762 -35.30 12.17 -11.08
C VAL A 762 -36.53 11.70 -11.84
N VAL A 763 -36.46 10.54 -12.50
CA VAL A 763 -37.58 10.06 -13.35
C VAL A 763 -38.83 9.77 -12.55
N PHE A 764 -38.68 9.32 -11.29
CA PHE A 764 -39.82 9.05 -10.41
C PHE A 764 -40.63 10.32 -10.13
N TRP A 765 -39.97 11.41 -9.72
CA TRP A 765 -40.67 12.65 -9.38
C TRP A 765 -41.13 13.44 -10.62
N GLU A 766 -40.45 13.30 -11.76
CA GLU A 766 -40.89 13.91 -13.01
C GLU A 766 -42.23 13.33 -13.48
N HIS A 767 -42.44 12.01 -13.32
CA HIS A 767 -43.70 11.35 -13.63
C HIS A 767 -44.90 11.98 -12.86
N GLY A 768 -44.63 12.53 -11.67
CA GLY A 768 -45.59 13.25 -10.84
C GLY A 768 -46.33 12.35 -9.87
N CYS A 769 -46.73 12.92 -8.73
CA CYS A 769 -47.54 12.27 -7.71
C CYS A 769 -48.71 13.19 -7.32
N THR A 770 -49.74 12.62 -6.70
CA THR A 770 -50.82 13.39 -6.10
C THR A 770 -50.37 14.03 -4.78
N ALA A 771 -51.04 15.12 -4.36
CA ALA A 771 -50.73 15.79 -3.10
C ALA A 771 -50.90 14.86 -1.87
N GLU A 772 -51.80 13.88 -1.94
CA GLU A 772 -51.98 12.87 -0.89
C GLU A 772 -50.77 11.94 -0.80
N GLU A 773 -50.23 11.52 -1.95
CA GLU A 773 -49.04 10.67 -2.01
C GLU A 773 -47.78 11.40 -1.54
N GLU A 774 -47.64 12.68 -1.89
CA GLU A 774 -46.56 13.55 -1.41
C GLU A 774 -46.62 13.71 0.12
N ALA A 775 -47.81 13.96 0.67
CA ALA A 775 -48.01 14.10 2.11
C ALA A 775 -47.71 12.79 2.84
N LYS A 776 -48.15 11.64 2.29
CA LYS A 776 -47.86 10.32 2.87
C LYS A 776 -46.35 10.03 2.85
N PHE A 777 -45.67 10.33 1.75
CA PHE A 777 -44.21 10.18 1.65
C PHE A 777 -43.48 11.04 2.69
N LEU A 778 -43.89 12.30 2.87
CA LEU A 778 -43.34 13.20 3.90
C LEU A 778 -43.46 12.61 5.31
N THR A 779 -44.62 12.02 5.64
CA THR A 779 -44.84 11.37 6.93
C THR A 779 -43.87 10.20 7.12
N LEU A 780 -43.71 9.33 6.11
CA LEU A 780 -42.78 8.19 6.18
C LEU A 780 -41.33 8.63 6.43
N VAL A 781 -40.84 9.65 5.72
CA VAL A 781 -39.44 10.11 5.89
C VAL A 781 -39.21 10.85 7.22
N ARG A 782 -40.25 11.52 7.76
CA ARG A 782 -40.20 12.17 9.08
C ARG A 782 -40.17 11.15 10.21
N GLU A 783 -41.05 10.16 10.16
CA GLU A 783 -41.11 9.09 11.18
C GLU A 783 -39.85 8.22 11.18
N CYS A 784 -39.28 7.96 9.99
CA CYS A 784 -38.00 7.28 9.83
C CYS A 784 -36.79 8.15 10.23
N GLY A 785 -36.95 9.47 10.33
CA GLY A 785 -35.88 10.42 10.68
C GLY A 785 -34.83 10.62 9.57
N ILE A 786 -35.23 10.53 8.30
CA ILE A 786 -34.33 10.64 7.14
C ILE A 786 -34.64 11.84 6.22
N LEU A 787 -35.55 12.73 6.65
CA LEU A 787 -35.99 13.91 5.88
C LEU A 787 -34.84 14.76 5.32
N ASN A 788 -33.81 15.03 6.14
CA ASN A 788 -32.67 15.83 5.69
C ASN A 788 -31.85 15.15 4.58
N PHE A 789 -31.72 13.82 4.62
CA PHE A 789 -31.07 13.07 3.54
C PHE A 789 -31.89 13.16 2.26
N THR A 790 -33.22 13.05 2.36
CA THR A 790 -34.14 13.28 1.24
C THR A 790 -33.93 14.66 0.62
N CYS A 791 -33.91 15.73 1.43
CA CYS A 791 -33.71 17.08 0.93
C CYS A 791 -32.37 17.24 0.20
N VAL A 792 -31.27 16.69 0.72
CA VAL A 792 -29.94 16.79 0.09
C VAL A 792 -29.90 16.06 -1.26
N VAL A 793 -30.48 14.85 -1.32
CA VAL A 793 -30.59 14.07 -2.56
C VAL A 793 -31.43 14.83 -3.59
N THR A 794 -32.58 15.37 -3.19
CA THR A 794 -33.47 16.12 -4.07
C THR A 794 -32.80 17.39 -4.59
N VAL A 795 -32.18 18.21 -3.73
CA VAL A 795 -31.49 19.44 -4.16
C VAL A 795 -30.32 19.11 -5.10
N PHE A 796 -29.60 18.01 -4.88
CA PHE A 796 -28.57 17.55 -5.81
C PHE A 796 -29.18 17.24 -7.19
N CYS A 797 -30.30 16.52 -7.24
CA CYS A 797 -30.97 16.14 -8.48
C CYS A 797 -31.50 17.38 -9.23
N VAL A 798 -32.09 18.34 -8.52
CA VAL A 798 -32.50 19.63 -9.08
C VAL A 798 -31.30 20.37 -9.68
N ARG A 799 -30.19 20.45 -8.94
CA ARG A 799 -29.02 21.26 -9.32
C ARG A 799 -28.23 20.67 -10.49
N TYR A 800 -28.05 19.35 -10.52
CA TYR A 800 -27.10 18.70 -11.43
C TYR A 800 -27.75 17.77 -12.45
N LEU A 801 -28.94 17.23 -12.19
CA LEU A 801 -29.61 16.26 -13.06
C LEU A 801 -30.94 16.74 -13.65
N GLY A 802 -31.33 17.99 -13.39
CA GLY A 802 -32.44 18.66 -14.06
C GLY A 802 -33.83 18.43 -13.47
N LEU A 803 -33.95 17.80 -12.28
CA LEU A 803 -35.25 17.59 -11.64
C LEU A 803 -35.99 18.92 -11.43
N SER A 804 -37.25 18.98 -11.87
CA SER A 804 -38.10 20.17 -11.81
C SER A 804 -38.43 20.59 -10.38
N GLU A 805 -38.03 21.80 -9.99
CA GLU A 805 -38.29 22.36 -8.65
C GLU A 805 -39.79 22.37 -8.28
N ASN A 806 -40.66 22.57 -9.28
CA ASN A 806 -42.11 22.61 -9.09
C ASN A 806 -42.68 21.26 -8.62
N LYS A 807 -42.10 20.14 -9.08
CA LYS A 807 -42.54 18.77 -8.76
C LYS A 807 -42.12 18.33 -7.36
N VAL A 808 -41.15 18.99 -6.75
CA VAL A 808 -40.59 18.62 -5.44
C VAL A 808 -40.61 19.75 -4.42
N GLN A 809 -41.40 20.79 -4.68
CA GLN A 809 -41.48 21.99 -3.84
C GLN A 809 -41.88 21.67 -2.39
N PHE A 810 -42.68 20.62 -2.19
CA PHE A 810 -43.10 20.15 -0.86
C PHE A 810 -41.93 19.64 -0.01
N LEU A 811 -40.87 19.08 -0.63
CA LEU A 811 -39.64 18.64 0.06
C LEU A 811 -38.72 19.80 0.39
N GLU A 812 -38.66 20.82 -0.47
CA GLU A 812 -37.85 22.01 -0.21
C GLU A 812 -38.33 22.80 1.01
N LYS A 813 -39.66 22.84 1.22
CA LYS A 813 -40.30 23.54 2.33
C LYS A 813 -40.28 22.75 3.65
N ALA A 814 -40.02 21.44 3.60
CA ALA A 814 -40.18 20.56 4.76
C ALA A 814 -38.92 20.38 5.63
N GLY A 815 -37.71 20.58 5.10
CA GLY A 815 -36.45 20.38 5.83
C GLY A 815 -35.91 21.64 6.51
N GLU A 816 -34.89 21.49 7.38
CA GLU A 816 -34.06 22.61 7.89
C GLU A 816 -33.14 23.17 6.78
N ALA A 817 -33.74 23.62 5.67
CA ALA A 817 -33.10 23.83 4.37
C ALA A 817 -32.02 24.92 4.34
N GLY A 818 -31.97 25.81 5.34
CA GLY A 818 -31.04 26.95 5.36
C GLY A 818 -29.56 26.57 5.35
N ALA A 819 -29.14 25.59 6.16
CA ALA A 819 -27.73 25.18 6.25
C ALA A 819 -27.33 24.14 5.18
N MET A 820 -28.31 23.47 4.56
CA MET A 820 -28.08 22.38 3.61
C MET A 820 -28.01 22.84 2.15
N LYS A 821 -28.47 24.06 1.86
CA LYS A 821 -28.28 24.76 0.58
C LYS A 821 -26.89 25.41 0.43
N GLU A 822 -26.02 25.30 1.45
CA GLU A 822 -24.64 25.79 1.34
C GLU A 822 -23.91 25.08 0.18
N GLU A 823 -23.41 25.85 -0.78
CA GLU A 823 -22.78 25.32 -1.98
C GLU A 823 -21.57 24.43 -1.67
N ALA A 824 -20.83 24.75 -0.61
CA ALA A 824 -19.72 23.92 -0.12
C ALA A 824 -20.18 22.51 0.33
N TYR A 825 -21.39 22.38 0.87
CA TYR A 825 -21.93 21.11 1.32
C TYR A 825 -22.42 20.24 0.15
N LEU A 826 -23.09 20.85 -0.83
CA LEU A 826 -23.47 20.17 -2.07
C LEU A 826 -22.23 19.70 -2.85
N GLU A 827 -21.15 20.49 -2.88
CA GLU A 827 -19.89 20.06 -3.49
C GLU A 827 -19.23 18.89 -2.74
N GLU A 828 -19.29 18.87 -1.41
CA GLU A 828 -18.81 17.73 -0.61
C GLU A 828 -19.61 16.45 -0.93
N PHE A 829 -20.93 16.55 -1.08
CA PHE A 829 -21.81 15.45 -1.48
C PHE A 829 -21.58 15.01 -2.93
N PHE A 830 -21.44 15.95 -3.87
CA PHE A 830 -21.10 15.66 -5.27
C PHE A 830 -19.81 14.87 -5.39
N THR A 831 -18.77 15.33 -4.69
CA THR A 831 -17.48 14.63 -4.67
C THR A 831 -17.63 13.21 -4.09
N GLU A 832 -18.47 13.03 -3.07
CA GLU A 832 -18.71 11.72 -2.47
C GLU A 832 -19.42 10.75 -3.42
N ILE A 833 -20.38 11.22 -4.22
CA ILE A 833 -21.08 10.43 -5.24
C ILE A 833 -20.14 10.06 -6.39
N MET A 834 -19.37 11.03 -6.91
CA MET A 834 -18.42 10.79 -8.01
C MET A 834 -17.29 9.84 -7.60
N GLU A 835 -16.79 9.93 -6.37
CA GLU A 835 -15.83 8.98 -5.82
C GLU A 835 -16.44 7.60 -5.49
N ALA A 836 -17.77 7.51 -5.28
CA ALA A 836 -18.44 6.27 -4.91
C ALA A 836 -18.61 5.31 -6.09
N GLU A 837 -18.95 5.82 -7.27
CA GLU A 837 -19.33 5.02 -8.45
C GLU A 837 -20.45 3.99 -8.13
N GLU A 838 -20.78 3.05 -9.02
CA GLU A 838 -21.80 2.04 -8.70
C GLU A 838 -21.22 0.87 -7.89
N PHE A 839 -21.89 0.51 -6.78
CA PHE A 839 -21.50 -0.51 -5.79
C PHE A 839 -20.08 -0.38 -5.20
N GLY A 840 -19.43 0.77 -5.35
CA GLY A 840 -18.03 0.91 -4.97
C GLY A 840 -17.13 -0.02 -5.78
N GLU A 841 -17.33 -0.25 -7.08
CA GLU A 841 -16.39 -1.09 -7.84
C GLU A 841 -15.02 -0.42 -8.11
N ALA A 842 -14.91 0.92 -7.99
CA ALA A 842 -13.61 1.56 -7.76
C ALA A 842 -13.04 1.27 -6.36
N ASP A 843 -13.90 0.92 -5.41
CA ASP A 843 -13.55 0.77 -4.00
C ASP A 843 -14.48 -0.19 -3.20
N SER A 844 -14.36 -1.51 -3.40
CA SER A 844 -14.79 -2.63 -2.50
C SER A 844 -14.19 -2.58 -1.07
N LYS A 845 -13.97 -1.35 -0.61
CA LYS A 845 -12.77 -0.83 0.03
C LYS A 845 -13.09 0.40 0.90
N ARG A 846 -14.33 0.90 0.86
CA ARG A 846 -14.87 1.93 1.76
C ARG A 846 -15.32 1.37 3.12
N MET A 847 -15.22 2.20 4.16
CA MET A 847 -15.71 1.93 5.52
C MET A 847 -17.13 2.50 5.71
N VAL A 848 -17.92 1.83 6.57
CA VAL A 848 -19.24 2.30 7.02
C VAL A 848 -19.12 3.71 7.61
N ALA A 849 -20.07 4.59 7.31
CA ALA A 849 -20.09 5.94 7.85
C ALA A 849 -20.29 5.91 9.37
N MET A 850 -19.33 6.44 10.13
CA MET A 850 -19.39 6.45 11.60
C MET A 850 -20.25 7.60 12.13
N ARG A 851 -21.01 7.37 13.20
CA ARG A 851 -21.67 8.44 13.96
C ARG A 851 -20.67 9.10 14.90
N GLY A 852 -20.13 10.25 14.50
CA GLY A 852 -19.21 11.05 15.31
C GLY A 852 -17.77 11.09 14.81
N THR A 853 -17.07 12.19 15.12
CA THR A 853 -15.68 12.41 14.70
C THR A 853 -14.65 12.17 15.82
N GLY A 854 -15.12 11.74 17.00
CA GLY A 854 -14.31 11.59 18.19
C GLY A 854 -13.51 10.28 18.19
N TRP A 855 -12.35 10.28 18.86
CA TRP A 855 -11.48 9.09 18.95
C TRP A 855 -12.14 7.92 19.70
N ILE A 856 -13.11 8.22 20.58
CA ILE A 856 -13.92 7.24 21.30
C ILE A 856 -14.83 6.46 20.35
N ASP A 857 -15.35 7.11 19.30
CA ASP A 857 -16.23 6.47 18.32
C ASP A 857 -15.46 5.48 17.44
N TYR A 858 -14.21 5.82 17.09
CA TYR A 858 -13.28 4.90 16.42
C TYR A 858 -12.97 3.67 17.26
N ILE A 859 -12.74 3.85 18.56
CA ILE A 859 -12.49 2.75 19.49
C ILE A 859 -13.72 1.86 19.62
N ARG A 860 -14.92 2.45 19.72
CA ARG A 860 -16.18 1.72 19.84
C ARG A 860 -16.46 0.88 18.59
N GLU A 861 -16.30 1.46 17.40
CA GLU A 861 -16.48 0.75 16.13
C GLU A 861 -15.45 -0.37 15.98
N PHE A 862 -14.19 -0.10 16.30
CA PHE A 862 -13.14 -1.11 16.23
C PHE A 862 -13.38 -2.27 17.22
N HIS A 863 -13.91 -1.97 18.41
CA HIS A 863 -14.31 -2.97 19.39
C HIS A 863 -15.52 -3.79 18.92
N HIS A 864 -16.50 -3.15 18.26
CA HIS A 864 -17.64 -3.82 17.65
C HIS A 864 -17.21 -4.78 16.52
N GLN A 865 -16.32 -4.33 15.63
CA GLN A 865 -15.73 -5.14 14.56
C GLN A 865 -14.95 -6.36 15.09
N MET A 866 -14.32 -6.23 16.26
CA MET A 866 -13.64 -7.34 16.94
C MET A 866 -14.63 -8.42 17.40
N HIS A 867 -15.77 -8.03 17.99
CA HIS A 867 -16.84 -8.97 18.36
C HIS A 867 -17.47 -9.65 17.14
N LEU A 868 -17.71 -8.91 16.06
CA LEU A 868 -18.23 -9.47 14.79
C LEU A 868 -17.24 -10.45 14.15
N SER A 869 -15.96 -10.11 14.15
CA SER A 869 -14.90 -10.96 13.57
C SER A 869 -14.66 -12.23 14.40
N HIS A 870 -14.95 -12.18 15.71
CA HIS A 870 -14.62 -13.22 16.67
C HIS A 870 -15.77 -13.48 17.67
N PRO A 871 -16.95 -13.94 17.23
CA PRO A 871 -18.16 -14.00 18.07
C PRO A 871 -18.02 -14.94 19.28
N LYS A 872 -17.28 -16.05 19.15
CA LYS A 872 -17.04 -17.01 20.24
C LYS A 872 -15.91 -16.60 21.18
N ALA A 873 -14.83 -16.02 20.63
CA ALA A 873 -13.65 -15.65 21.42
C ALA A 873 -13.78 -14.27 22.07
N GLY A 874 -14.57 -13.37 21.47
CA GLY A 874 -14.87 -12.03 21.98
C GLY A 874 -15.71 -12.03 23.26
N GLN A 875 -16.19 -13.17 23.75
CA GLN A 875 -16.86 -13.24 25.06
C GLN A 875 -15.87 -13.21 26.23
N TYR A 876 -14.58 -13.52 25.99
CA TYR A 876 -13.56 -13.61 27.03
C TYR A 876 -12.70 -12.34 27.09
N LYS A 877 -12.92 -11.50 28.12
CA LYS A 877 -12.23 -10.21 28.31
C LYS A 877 -10.69 -10.32 28.31
N ILE A 878 -10.14 -11.41 28.84
CA ILE A 878 -8.68 -11.67 28.85
C ILE A 878 -8.09 -11.74 27.44
N LEU A 879 -8.88 -12.16 26.44
CA LEU A 879 -8.41 -12.28 25.06
C LEU A 879 -8.50 -10.96 24.27
N TYR A 880 -9.10 -9.91 24.84
CA TYR A 880 -9.33 -8.64 24.13
C TYR A 880 -8.06 -8.03 23.52
N PRO A 881 -6.89 -7.98 24.22
CA PRO A 881 -5.67 -7.43 23.63
C PRO A 881 -5.21 -8.20 22.38
N ILE A 882 -5.29 -9.54 22.43
CA ILE A 882 -4.88 -10.40 21.32
C ILE A 882 -5.88 -10.31 20.16
N LEU A 883 -7.18 -10.28 20.47
CA LEU A 883 -8.24 -10.17 19.46
C LEU A 883 -8.24 -8.78 18.81
N TRP A 884 -7.96 -7.71 19.55
CA TRP A 884 -7.76 -6.37 19.00
C TRP A 884 -6.58 -6.32 18.04
N VAL A 885 -5.42 -6.84 18.44
CA VAL A 885 -4.22 -6.91 17.58
C VAL A 885 -4.52 -7.73 16.32
N ARG A 886 -5.17 -8.88 16.44
CA ARG A 886 -5.57 -9.72 15.32
C ARG A 886 -6.58 -9.02 14.39
N THR A 887 -7.54 -8.30 14.97
CA THR A 887 -8.55 -7.53 14.22
C THR A 887 -7.88 -6.34 13.52
N PHE A 888 -6.85 -5.74 14.13
CA PHE A 888 -6.12 -4.60 13.58
C PHE A 888 -5.25 -5.02 12.41
N PHE A 889 -4.42 -6.05 12.60
CA PHE A 889 -3.62 -6.60 11.51
C PHE A 889 -4.51 -7.23 10.43
N GLY A 890 -5.63 -7.85 10.80
CA GLY A 890 -6.65 -8.31 9.85
C GLY A 890 -7.32 -7.17 9.08
N PHE A 891 -7.57 -6.04 9.71
CA PHE A 891 -8.11 -4.82 9.10
C PHE A 891 -7.09 -4.20 8.15
N VAL A 892 -5.86 -3.95 8.58
CA VAL A 892 -4.77 -3.43 7.75
C VAL A 892 -4.46 -4.38 6.58
N TYR A 893 -4.45 -5.69 6.83
CA TYR A 893 -4.22 -6.70 5.80
C TYR A 893 -5.35 -6.75 4.76
N ARG A 894 -6.62 -6.80 5.20
CA ARG A 894 -7.79 -6.75 4.30
C ARG A 894 -7.81 -5.43 3.54
N ASN A 895 -7.55 -4.32 4.21
CA ASN A 895 -7.52 -2.99 3.61
C ASN A 895 -6.41 -2.79 2.58
N ARG A 896 -5.30 -3.52 2.68
CA ARG A 896 -4.22 -3.39 1.72
C ARG A 896 -4.29 -4.44 0.61
N LYS A 897 -4.74 -5.66 0.93
CA LYS A 897 -4.74 -6.82 0.04
C LYS A 897 -6.01 -6.95 -0.81
N LEU A 898 -7.17 -6.72 -0.21
CA LEU A 898 -8.44 -6.61 -0.93
C LEU A 898 -8.64 -5.16 -1.39
N ARG A 899 -8.16 -4.20 -0.58
CA ARG A 899 -8.56 -2.81 -0.69
C ARG A 899 -7.58 -1.77 -1.25
N GLY A 900 -6.36 -2.12 -1.65
CA GLY A 900 -5.48 -1.23 -2.47
C GLY A 900 -5.22 0.22 -2.00
N ILE A 901 -5.68 0.62 -0.81
CA ILE A 901 -5.65 1.99 -0.30
C ILE A 901 -4.92 2.00 1.05
N SER A 902 -4.19 3.08 1.32
CA SER A 902 -3.54 3.32 2.62
C SER A 902 -4.57 3.40 3.75
N SER A 903 -4.33 2.73 4.89
CA SER A 903 -5.17 2.84 6.08
C SER A 903 -5.43 4.29 6.52
N ILE A 904 -4.46 5.19 6.28
CA ILE A 904 -4.59 6.62 6.56
C ILE A 904 -5.58 7.30 5.61
N ALA A 905 -5.58 6.94 4.32
CA ALA A 905 -6.54 7.45 3.35
C ALA A 905 -7.97 6.95 3.65
N ILE A 906 -8.10 5.70 4.11
CA ILE A 906 -9.39 5.13 4.58
C ILE A 906 -9.90 5.91 5.80
N LEU A 907 -9.05 6.16 6.79
CA LEU A 907 -9.39 6.98 7.97
C LEU A 907 -9.78 8.41 7.59
N LYS A 908 -9.08 9.02 6.63
CA LYS A 908 -9.41 10.36 6.12
C LYS A 908 -10.76 10.39 5.41
N ASN A 909 -11.05 9.41 4.56
CA ASN A 909 -12.32 9.28 3.86
C ASN A 909 -13.47 8.98 4.84
N ALA A 910 -13.26 8.10 5.82
CA ALA A 910 -14.22 7.80 6.87
C ALA A 910 -14.54 9.03 7.72
N LYS A 911 -13.54 9.88 8.04
CA LYS A 911 -13.75 11.15 8.74
C LYS A 911 -14.55 12.16 7.90
N LYS A 912 -14.28 12.26 6.59
CA LYS A 912 -15.03 13.12 5.65
C LYS A 912 -16.50 12.69 5.59
N ARG A 913 -16.77 11.39 5.42
CA ARG A 913 -18.11 10.80 5.37
C ARG A 913 -18.88 10.91 6.69
N SER A 914 -18.20 10.69 7.82
CA SER A 914 -18.79 10.88 9.15
C SER A 914 -19.23 12.34 9.39
N ARG A 915 -18.46 13.32 8.88
CA ARG A 915 -18.84 14.73 8.93
C ARG A 915 -20.12 15.01 8.12
N LEU A 916 -20.24 14.43 6.92
CA LEU A 916 -21.44 14.53 6.09
C LEU A 916 -22.67 13.94 6.83
N VAL A 917 -22.57 12.71 7.34
CA VAL A 917 -23.65 12.04 8.09
C VAL A 917 -24.05 12.80 9.35
N THR A 918 -23.07 13.34 10.09
CA THR A 918 -23.35 14.13 11.30
C THR A 918 -24.11 15.42 10.96
N LYS A 919 -23.75 16.09 9.85
CA LYS A 919 -24.48 17.27 9.36
C LYS A 919 -25.91 16.96 8.90
N MET A 920 -26.16 15.76 8.35
CA MET A 920 -27.50 15.33 7.92
C MET A 920 -28.46 15.03 9.08
N LYS A 921 -27.98 14.93 10.34
CA LYS A 921 -28.80 14.56 11.52
C LYS A 921 -29.61 13.26 11.29
N LEU A 922 -29.05 12.28 10.60
CA LEU A 922 -29.73 11.01 10.27
C LEU A 922 -30.28 10.33 11.54
N PHE A 923 -31.55 9.92 11.46
CA PHE A 923 -32.32 9.23 12.50
C PHE A 923 -32.58 10.05 13.77
N GLN A 924 -32.41 11.38 13.73
CA GLN A 924 -32.86 12.27 14.79
C GLN A 924 -34.29 12.72 14.47
N LYS A 925 -35.25 12.37 15.34
CA LYS A 925 -36.60 12.93 15.27
C LYS A 925 -36.52 14.37 15.76
N ASN A 926 -36.93 15.33 14.93
CA ASN A 926 -36.99 16.73 15.34
C ASN A 926 -37.94 16.84 16.55
N LYS A 927 -37.43 17.40 17.64
CA LYS A 927 -38.16 17.58 18.91
C LYS A 927 -39.07 18.82 18.93
N TYR A 928 -39.39 19.38 17.77
CA TYR A 928 -40.15 20.62 17.67
C TYR A 928 -41.22 20.47 16.59
N GLU A 929 -42.40 20.04 17.04
CA GLU A 929 -43.74 20.31 16.52
C GLU A 929 -44.70 19.41 17.34
N GLU A 930 -44.87 19.79 18.62
CA GLU A 930 -46.19 19.72 19.27
C GLU A 930 -46.90 21.04 19.01
#